data_AF-A0A4Q0VGL5-F1
#
_entry.id   AF-A0A4Q0VGL5-F1
#
_cell.length_a   1.000
_cell.length_b   1.000
_cell.length_c   1.000
_cell.angle_alpha   90.00
_cell.angle_beta   90.00
_cell.angle_gamma   90.00
#
_symmetry.space_group_name_H-M   'P 1'
#
loop_
_entity.id
_entity.type
_entity.pdbx_description
1 polymer ?
#
loop_
_entity_poly.entity_id
_entity_poly.type
_entity_poly.pdbx_seq_one_letter_code
_entity_poly.pdbx_strand_id
1 'polypeptide(L)'
;MKQHRDTLAALRVSRWVYGGAFLVPFIILVVTFWALKITPFGNQNFLFSDMGAQYIPILEYLRTTILHGQFHLFSLSLGTGSGLLPLLAYYVISPFNLLIFLFPATNMTTALTWIIILKISTIGLTMAIFLRHAFLKTGWSLLLFSTAFSLCGFVTMYFYDMMWLDALILLPLVALGLHRLVKHHHFGLYTISLALTIFSNYYMGYMTCLFSVLYFSYLLEEHQASVTSLTTVWRLHRPVIRQFLIGSLLAGGMTMIVLIPTGLGMLLTGKSNFFIKNYLPTPQFGPEILAQFGPAGSNYASHLYHTPSLFMGTLMFLLLIVYFVSPRILAVEKKRTMWLLILMGLGLFITLFNTIWHMFQQPAGFPFRNVYFFTFFAIVTAYRAWQTHPAQTMNDPQKVLALVWGAGLLTIGFIAARTLPQLYYQFDPSLNNHLYLQSQPAFKLLWLALGLLLLNTMLLFISEWRPVRIGLMGVIIACELGGSFLVGTHGIDFGSQTQFAKDYRANRALLKQVGAKTNSLHRIDYLHSTIGKAYLGAYNHYNDPLLLNYAGISAYSSTLNEQSRVFQHDLGYFSPNVRRISAQGYTHVTDTLLGVKYRLNAFKTPPINTLSTYAGIGFAVPAQVADLQLDDQNALNNQQHVLAAMGAQPNTLSPAGVISMTQHRATAKDLAPIPDKTMTHSHHAGPMYYQTVTLRVTATGLLHGYSPENGVIYSSLRVNGRKVKPMINADGFRYVFSLGQHRKGSTVKVSYVTRKPDAGYHNQFVSLNQKAYHRFTKHLAKHRLKLSAKSGVSWISGTVTGTAQRNLLYVAIPKTPGWSATVNGKPVAIKSAMHAQSVIPVVKNYPGMIGVPIKPGTNHVTLVYKTPGLKLGAVISLVSLLLFGALWFLAEGQRPLKAHHAAKRH
;
A
#
# COMPACT_ATOMS: atom_id res chain seq x y z
N MET A 1 -37.77 -43.62 5.95
CA MET A 1 -36.50 -43.32 5.24
C MET A 1 -36.66 -42.54 3.93
N LYS A 2 -37.65 -42.83 3.05
CA LYS A 2 -37.85 -42.12 1.77
C LYS A 2 -38.21 -40.63 1.95
N GLN A 3 -39.16 -40.33 2.83
CA GLN A 3 -39.58 -38.96 3.17
C GLN A 3 -38.48 -38.09 3.82
N HIS A 4 -37.53 -38.71 4.52
CA HIS A 4 -36.35 -38.05 5.11
C HIS A 4 -35.25 -37.82 4.07
N ARG A 5 -35.11 -38.74 3.10
CA ARG A 5 -34.26 -38.56 1.91
C ARG A 5 -34.80 -37.45 1.00
N ASP A 6 -36.12 -37.31 0.87
CA ASP A 6 -36.75 -36.30 0.02
C ASP A 6 -36.70 -34.89 0.65
N THR A 7 -36.79 -34.78 1.97
CA THR A 7 -36.52 -33.51 2.69
C THR A 7 -35.03 -33.12 2.64
N LEU A 8 -34.11 -34.08 2.71
CA LEU A 8 -32.67 -33.85 2.50
C LEU A 8 -32.31 -33.55 1.04
N ALA A 9 -33.06 -34.08 0.06
CA ALA A 9 -32.90 -33.80 -1.37
C ALA A 9 -33.44 -32.41 -1.74
N ALA A 10 -34.58 -32.00 -1.19
CA ALA A 10 -35.12 -30.64 -1.31
C ALA A 10 -34.18 -29.57 -0.71
N LEU A 11 -33.32 -29.98 0.21
CA LEU A 11 -32.27 -29.14 0.79
C LEU A 11 -30.99 -29.11 -0.05
N ARG A 12 -30.82 -29.79 -1.20
CA ARG A 12 -29.58 -29.71 -2.01
C ARG A 12 -29.62 -28.55 -2.99
N VAL A 13 -28.82 -27.50 -2.75
CA VAL A 13 -28.47 -26.54 -3.79
C VAL A 13 -27.61 -27.24 -4.83
N SER A 14 -28.02 -27.10 -6.09
CA SER A 14 -27.28 -27.63 -7.22
C SER A 14 -25.83 -27.13 -7.20
N ARG A 15 -24.87 -28.02 -7.45
CA ARG A 15 -23.45 -27.66 -7.64
C ARG A 15 -23.26 -26.54 -8.67
N TRP A 16 -24.19 -26.43 -9.62
CA TRP A 16 -24.22 -25.36 -10.62
C TRP A 16 -24.41 -23.96 -10.04
N VAL A 17 -25.03 -23.81 -8.87
CA VAL A 17 -25.17 -22.49 -8.20
C VAL A 17 -23.82 -22.00 -7.67
N TYR A 18 -22.99 -22.88 -7.10
CA TYR A 18 -21.63 -22.49 -6.69
C TYR A 18 -20.76 -22.16 -7.91
N GLY A 19 -20.88 -22.95 -9.00
CA GLY A 19 -20.25 -22.63 -10.28
C GLY A 19 -20.69 -21.25 -10.79
N GLY A 20 -22.00 -20.97 -10.78
CA GLY A 20 -22.55 -19.66 -11.16
C GLY A 20 -22.06 -18.52 -10.28
N ALA A 21 -21.90 -18.73 -8.97
CA ALA A 21 -21.44 -17.69 -8.04
C ALA A 21 -20.00 -17.24 -8.30
N PHE A 22 -19.20 -18.11 -8.90
CA PHE A 22 -17.87 -17.78 -9.41
C PHE A 22 -17.93 -17.21 -10.84
N LEU A 23 -18.66 -17.89 -11.74
CA LEU A 23 -18.68 -17.59 -13.17
C LEU A 23 -19.39 -16.28 -13.51
N VAL A 24 -20.45 -15.88 -12.79
CA VAL A 24 -21.16 -14.64 -13.09
C VAL A 24 -20.28 -13.40 -12.86
N PRO A 25 -19.64 -13.19 -11.68
CA PRO A 25 -18.67 -12.11 -11.51
C PRO A 25 -17.46 -12.24 -12.46
N PHE A 26 -17.01 -13.46 -12.76
CA PHE A 26 -15.93 -13.71 -13.72
C PHE A 26 -16.27 -13.14 -15.10
N ILE A 27 -17.44 -13.49 -15.64
CA ILE A 27 -17.89 -13.02 -16.95
C ILE A 27 -18.06 -11.50 -16.96
N ILE A 28 -18.68 -10.93 -15.92
CA ILE A 28 -18.84 -9.47 -15.81
C ILE A 28 -17.47 -8.79 -15.88
N LEU A 29 -16.49 -9.24 -15.10
CA LEU A 29 -15.14 -8.64 -15.12
C LEU A 29 -14.40 -8.86 -16.45
N VAL A 30 -14.52 -10.03 -17.06
CA VAL A 30 -13.92 -10.28 -18.37
C VAL A 30 -14.50 -9.32 -19.41
N VAL A 31 -15.83 -9.14 -19.43
CA VAL A 31 -16.49 -8.21 -20.35
C VAL A 31 -16.09 -6.76 -20.05
N THR A 32 -16.04 -6.37 -18.77
CA THR A 32 -15.61 -5.02 -18.35
C THR A 32 -14.15 -4.76 -18.75
N PHE A 33 -13.23 -5.67 -18.47
CA PHE A 33 -11.81 -5.51 -18.83
C PHE A 33 -11.57 -5.61 -20.34
N TRP A 34 -12.38 -6.38 -21.07
CA TRP A 34 -12.40 -6.39 -22.53
C TRP A 34 -12.85 -5.04 -23.09
N ALA A 35 -13.93 -4.46 -22.56
CA ALA A 35 -14.41 -3.13 -22.95
C ALA A 35 -13.37 -2.03 -22.66
N LEU A 36 -12.64 -2.16 -21.55
CA LEU A 36 -11.51 -1.29 -21.19
C LEU A 36 -10.21 -1.63 -21.96
N LYS A 37 -10.20 -2.64 -22.83
CA LYS A 37 -9.01 -3.08 -23.59
C LYS A 37 -7.81 -3.43 -22.70
N ILE A 38 -8.05 -3.93 -21.50
CA ILE A 38 -7.02 -4.37 -20.55
C ILE A 38 -6.44 -5.72 -21.01
N THR A 39 -5.13 -5.87 -20.95
CA THR A 39 -4.42 -7.12 -21.29
C THR A 39 -4.97 -8.31 -20.50
N PRO A 40 -5.25 -9.47 -21.15
CA PRO A 40 -4.89 -9.85 -22.52
C PRO A 40 -5.87 -9.41 -23.61
N PHE A 41 -6.98 -8.75 -23.27
CA PHE A 41 -8.05 -8.37 -24.19
C PHE A 41 -7.75 -7.13 -25.04
N GLY A 42 -6.67 -6.41 -24.70
CA GLY A 42 -6.15 -5.28 -25.46
C GLY A 42 -4.77 -4.85 -24.98
N ASN A 43 -4.35 -3.65 -25.40
CA ASN A 43 -3.02 -3.13 -25.10
C ASN A 43 -2.93 -2.33 -23.79
N GLN A 44 -4.03 -2.09 -23.08
CA GLN A 44 -4.00 -1.35 -21.82
C GLN A 44 -3.62 -2.25 -20.64
N ASN A 45 -3.05 -1.70 -19.57
CA ASN A 45 -2.74 -2.44 -18.35
C ASN A 45 -2.80 -1.56 -17.09
N PHE A 46 -2.63 -2.19 -15.92
CA PHE A 46 -2.73 -1.52 -14.63
C PHE A 46 -1.42 -0.87 -14.16
N LEU A 47 -0.60 -0.31 -15.06
CA LEU A 47 0.56 0.51 -14.69
C LEU A 47 0.14 1.92 -14.26
N PHE A 48 -0.68 1.99 -13.21
CA PHE A 48 -1.10 3.23 -12.54
C PHE A 48 -1.12 3.03 -11.03
N SER A 49 -1.13 4.13 -10.28
CA SER A 49 -1.21 4.13 -8.80
C SER A 49 -0.23 3.14 -8.14
N ASP A 50 -0.60 2.55 -7.00
CA ASP A 50 0.21 1.60 -6.25
C ASP A 50 0.44 0.28 -7.01
N MET A 51 -0.40 -0.06 -7.99
CA MET A 51 -0.20 -1.22 -8.87
C MET A 51 1.04 -1.10 -9.74
N GLY A 52 1.14 -0.01 -10.48
CA GLY A 52 2.32 0.27 -11.30
C GLY A 52 3.55 0.61 -10.46
N ALA A 53 3.38 1.28 -9.33
CA ALA A 53 4.50 1.82 -8.56
C ALA A 53 5.06 0.85 -7.51
N GLN A 54 4.27 -0.10 -6.99
CA GLN A 54 4.68 -1.00 -5.88
C GLN A 54 4.37 -2.47 -6.18
N TYR A 55 3.12 -2.86 -6.46
CA TYR A 55 2.75 -4.28 -6.57
C TYR A 55 3.52 -5.00 -7.70
N ILE A 56 3.53 -4.45 -8.92
CA ILE A 56 4.25 -5.03 -10.07
C ILE A 56 5.75 -5.18 -9.78
N PRO A 57 6.48 -4.12 -9.35
CA PRO A 57 7.88 -4.27 -8.97
C PRO A 57 8.16 -5.33 -7.90
N ILE A 58 7.33 -5.42 -6.85
CA ILE A 58 7.52 -6.37 -5.75
C ILE A 58 7.28 -7.81 -6.24
N LEU A 59 6.23 -8.04 -7.03
CA LEU A 59 5.91 -9.37 -7.57
C LEU A 59 6.94 -9.84 -8.59
N GLU A 60 7.42 -8.97 -9.48
CA GLU A 60 8.51 -9.34 -10.40
C GLU A 60 9.81 -9.60 -9.66
N TYR A 61 10.13 -8.83 -8.60
CA TYR A 61 11.28 -9.10 -7.75
C TYR A 61 11.18 -10.49 -7.10
N LEU A 62 10.02 -10.85 -6.55
CA LEU A 62 9.79 -12.19 -6.00
C LEU A 62 9.91 -13.27 -7.06
N ARG A 63 9.22 -13.10 -8.18
CA ARG A 63 9.22 -14.06 -9.29
C ARG A 63 10.65 -14.34 -9.75
N THR A 64 11.41 -13.30 -10.04
CA THR A 64 12.76 -13.42 -10.59
C THR A 64 13.75 -13.99 -9.57
N THR A 65 13.69 -13.56 -8.30
CA THR A 65 14.63 -14.07 -7.28
C THR A 65 14.34 -15.51 -6.90
N ILE A 66 13.07 -15.93 -6.84
CA ILE A 66 12.69 -17.32 -6.56
C ILE A 66 13.07 -18.24 -7.74
N LEU A 67 12.71 -17.88 -8.98
CA LEU A 67 13.01 -18.69 -10.16
C LEU A 67 14.51 -18.90 -10.40
N HIS A 68 15.37 -17.96 -9.98
CA HIS A 68 16.82 -18.05 -10.13
C HIS A 68 17.55 -18.50 -8.86
N GLY A 69 16.84 -18.90 -7.79
CA GLY A 69 17.45 -19.37 -6.54
C GLY A 69 18.21 -18.29 -5.75
N GLN A 70 17.86 -17.01 -5.93
CA GLN A 70 18.50 -15.84 -5.33
C GLN A 70 17.61 -15.15 -4.27
N PHE A 71 16.57 -15.82 -3.80
CA PHE A 71 15.64 -15.25 -2.82
C PHE A 71 16.28 -15.16 -1.43
N HIS A 72 16.25 -13.96 -0.85
CA HIS A 72 16.73 -13.69 0.50
C HIS A 72 15.74 -12.77 1.24
N LEU A 73 15.67 -12.91 2.57
CA LEU A 73 14.83 -12.06 3.42
C LEU A 73 15.41 -10.65 3.67
N PHE A 74 16.54 -10.33 3.05
CA PHE A 74 17.12 -8.98 2.99
C PHE A 74 17.45 -8.65 1.54
N SER A 75 17.13 -7.43 1.12
CA SER A 75 17.34 -7.00 -0.26
C SER A 75 18.00 -5.63 -0.34
N LEU A 76 19.02 -5.52 -1.19
CA LEU A 76 19.65 -4.25 -1.58
C LEU A 76 18.90 -3.55 -2.73
N SER A 77 17.83 -4.15 -3.24
CA SER A 77 16.91 -3.54 -4.20
C SER A 77 15.82 -2.71 -3.50
N LEU A 78 15.74 -2.76 -2.17
CA LEU A 78 14.82 -1.95 -1.38
C LEU A 78 15.57 -0.78 -0.73
N GLY A 79 15.77 0.29 -1.48
CA GLY A 79 16.53 1.46 -1.06
C GLY A 79 18.01 1.10 -0.85
N THR A 80 18.63 1.63 0.20
CA THR A 80 19.99 1.23 0.59
C THR A 80 20.07 -0.14 1.27
N GLY A 81 18.95 -0.85 1.42
CA GLY A 81 18.90 -2.19 1.98
C GLY A 81 17.89 -2.30 3.11
N SER A 82 17.00 -3.28 3.04
CA SER A 82 16.00 -3.50 4.08
C SER A 82 15.54 -4.96 4.14
N GLY A 83 14.97 -5.34 5.28
CA GLY A 83 14.33 -6.63 5.47
C GLY A 83 13.08 -6.74 4.59
N LEU A 84 12.91 -7.88 3.93
CA LEU A 84 11.84 -8.10 2.96
C LEU A 84 10.53 -8.52 3.63
N LEU A 85 10.59 -9.19 4.79
CA LEU A 85 9.40 -9.82 5.40
C LEU A 85 8.25 -8.83 5.68
N PRO A 86 8.46 -7.62 6.24
CA PRO A 86 7.39 -6.64 6.40
C PRO A 86 6.73 -6.25 5.07
N LEU A 87 7.53 -6.11 4.01
CA LEU A 87 7.05 -5.83 2.66
C LEU A 87 6.15 -6.97 2.16
N LEU A 88 6.57 -8.23 2.35
CA LEU A 88 5.79 -9.39 1.90
C LEU A 88 4.47 -9.49 2.63
N ALA A 89 4.52 -9.41 3.97
CA ALA A 89 3.37 -9.52 4.86
C ALA A 89 2.31 -8.44 4.65
N TYR A 90 2.73 -7.27 4.17
CA TYR A 90 1.80 -6.20 3.84
C TYR A 90 1.23 -6.36 2.43
N TYR A 91 2.06 -6.69 1.42
CA TYR A 91 1.68 -6.52 0.01
C TYR A 91 1.29 -7.80 -0.74
N VAL A 92 1.89 -8.96 -0.48
CA VAL A 92 1.95 -10.04 -1.50
C VAL A 92 1.81 -11.48 -0.99
N ILE A 93 1.60 -11.73 0.30
CA ILE A 93 1.29 -13.10 0.77
C ILE A 93 -0.14 -13.47 0.35
N SER A 94 -0.26 -14.22 -0.77
CA SER A 94 -1.54 -14.70 -1.29
C SER A 94 -1.32 -15.93 -2.18
N PRO A 95 -2.19 -16.96 -2.11
CA PRO A 95 -2.08 -18.14 -2.98
C PRO A 95 -2.26 -17.79 -4.47
N PHE A 96 -3.05 -16.76 -4.80
CA PHE A 96 -3.25 -16.32 -6.18
C PHE A 96 -1.97 -15.75 -6.80
N ASN A 97 -1.06 -15.20 -5.97
CA ASN A 97 0.19 -14.63 -6.46
C ASN A 97 1.15 -15.71 -6.98
N LEU A 98 0.91 -16.99 -6.72
CA LEU A 98 1.67 -18.08 -7.35
C LEU A 98 1.48 -18.12 -8.87
N LEU A 99 0.38 -17.54 -9.39
CA LEU A 99 0.13 -17.47 -10.83
C LEU A 99 1.20 -16.65 -11.57
N ILE A 100 1.92 -15.73 -10.90
CA ILE A 100 2.97 -14.94 -11.55
C ILE A 100 4.09 -15.83 -12.13
N PHE A 101 4.32 -17.01 -11.57
CA PHE A 101 5.34 -17.95 -12.05
C PHE A 101 4.99 -18.58 -13.40
N LEU A 102 3.71 -18.55 -13.80
CA LEU A 102 3.24 -19.05 -15.09
C LEU A 102 3.48 -18.04 -16.24
N PHE A 103 3.93 -16.82 -15.91
CA PHE A 103 4.11 -15.75 -16.89
C PHE A 103 5.59 -15.32 -16.97
N PRO A 104 6.08 -14.91 -18.15
CA PRO A 104 7.35 -14.20 -18.26
C PRO A 104 7.24 -12.81 -17.65
N ALA A 105 8.38 -12.21 -17.28
CA ALA A 105 8.44 -10.86 -16.69
C ALA A 105 7.75 -9.78 -17.57
N THR A 106 7.83 -9.93 -18.89
CA THR A 106 7.18 -9.02 -19.87
C THR A 106 5.66 -9.05 -19.82
N ASN A 107 5.07 -10.12 -19.25
CA ASN A 107 3.62 -10.31 -19.15
C ASN A 107 3.15 -10.29 -17.69
N MET A 108 3.95 -9.73 -16.77
CA MET A 108 3.62 -9.62 -15.34
C MET A 108 2.28 -8.89 -15.11
N THR A 109 2.07 -7.80 -15.84
CA THR A 109 0.81 -7.03 -15.88
C THR A 109 -0.39 -7.88 -16.32
N THR A 110 -0.21 -8.80 -17.28
CA THR A 110 -1.27 -9.74 -17.69
C THR A 110 -1.56 -10.77 -16.61
N ALA A 111 -0.53 -11.27 -15.90
CA ALA A 111 -0.71 -12.16 -14.77
C ALA A 111 -1.59 -11.51 -13.68
N LEU A 112 -1.37 -10.21 -13.43
CA LEU A 112 -2.13 -9.46 -12.44
C LEU A 112 -3.60 -9.25 -12.83
N THR A 113 -3.89 -9.03 -14.12
CA THR A 113 -5.28 -8.99 -14.59
C THR A 113 -6.01 -10.29 -14.20
N TRP A 114 -5.40 -11.45 -14.46
CA TRP A 114 -5.99 -12.74 -14.11
C TRP A 114 -6.12 -12.94 -12.60
N ILE A 115 -5.11 -12.54 -11.82
CA ILE A 115 -5.17 -12.59 -10.35
C ILE A 115 -6.37 -11.79 -9.83
N ILE A 116 -6.59 -10.58 -10.33
CA ILE A 116 -7.72 -9.73 -9.92
C ILE A 116 -9.05 -10.40 -10.28
N ILE A 117 -9.22 -10.85 -11.53
CA ILE A 117 -10.45 -11.52 -11.99
C ILE A 117 -10.74 -12.72 -11.07
N LEU A 118 -9.77 -13.60 -10.88
CA LEU A 118 -9.94 -14.83 -10.11
C LEU A 118 -10.21 -14.55 -8.62
N LYS A 119 -9.54 -13.55 -8.03
CA LYS A 119 -9.80 -13.15 -6.64
C LYS A 119 -11.22 -12.66 -6.48
N ILE A 120 -11.67 -11.74 -7.35
CA ILE A 120 -13.02 -11.18 -7.27
C ILE A 120 -14.06 -12.27 -7.47
N SER A 121 -13.93 -13.13 -8.49
CA SER A 121 -14.82 -14.28 -8.69
C SER A 121 -14.89 -15.21 -7.47
N THR A 122 -13.77 -15.38 -6.76
CA THR A 122 -13.73 -16.20 -5.54
C THR A 122 -14.46 -15.54 -4.37
N ILE A 123 -14.52 -14.21 -4.29
CA ILE A 123 -15.36 -13.49 -3.30
C ILE A 123 -16.83 -13.88 -3.48
N GLY A 124 -17.32 -13.94 -4.73
CA GLY A 124 -18.66 -14.41 -5.03
C GLY A 124 -18.89 -15.85 -4.57
N LEU A 125 -17.94 -16.75 -4.86
CA LEU A 125 -18.01 -18.14 -4.43
C LEU A 125 -18.08 -18.30 -2.90
N THR A 126 -17.22 -17.61 -2.14
CA THR A 126 -17.22 -17.76 -0.67
C THR A 126 -18.46 -17.12 -0.04
N MET A 127 -18.97 -16.01 -0.60
CA MET A 127 -20.25 -15.44 -0.18
C MET A 127 -21.42 -16.40 -0.42
N ALA A 128 -21.43 -17.07 -1.57
CA ALA A 128 -22.40 -18.12 -1.87
C ALA A 128 -22.34 -19.27 -0.86
N ILE A 129 -21.13 -19.74 -0.53
CA ILE A 129 -20.92 -20.78 0.49
C ILE A 129 -21.45 -20.31 1.86
N PHE A 130 -21.17 -19.07 2.27
CA PHE A 130 -21.68 -18.51 3.52
C PHE A 130 -23.21 -18.47 3.56
N LEU A 131 -23.85 -17.79 2.61
CA LEU A 131 -25.30 -17.62 2.58
C LEU A 131 -26.03 -18.96 2.58
N ARG A 132 -25.48 -19.92 1.86
CA ARG A 132 -26.04 -21.27 1.79
C ARG A 132 -26.06 -22.00 3.13
N HIS A 133 -25.02 -21.87 3.93
CA HIS A 133 -24.92 -22.58 5.20
C HIS A 133 -25.46 -21.78 6.38
N ALA A 134 -25.57 -20.46 6.26
CA ALA A 134 -26.16 -19.60 7.28
C ALA A 134 -27.69 -19.65 7.29
N PHE A 135 -28.33 -19.94 6.15
CA PHE A 135 -29.79 -19.88 5.97
C PHE A 135 -30.38 -21.19 5.42
N LEU A 136 -31.64 -21.50 5.81
CA LEU A 136 -32.29 -22.80 5.53
C LEU A 136 -32.79 -22.96 4.08
N LYS A 137 -33.31 -21.89 3.45
CA LYS A 137 -33.88 -21.95 2.10
C LYS A 137 -32.99 -21.21 1.12
N THR A 138 -32.47 -21.92 0.12
CA THR A 138 -31.44 -21.39 -0.78
C THR A 138 -31.65 -21.94 -2.19
N GLY A 139 -31.47 -21.11 -3.21
CA GLY A 139 -31.64 -21.49 -4.61
C GLY A 139 -30.87 -20.54 -5.54
N TRP A 140 -31.28 -20.44 -6.80
CA TRP A 140 -30.62 -19.59 -7.81
C TRP A 140 -30.57 -18.10 -7.46
N SER A 141 -31.49 -17.60 -6.62
CA SER A 141 -31.45 -16.21 -6.14
C SER A 141 -30.19 -15.86 -5.36
N LEU A 142 -29.48 -16.85 -4.82
CA LEU A 142 -28.22 -16.68 -4.12
C LEU A 142 -27.14 -16.02 -5.01
N LEU A 143 -27.20 -16.25 -6.33
CA LEU A 143 -26.31 -15.61 -7.30
C LEU A 143 -26.43 -14.08 -7.31
N LEU A 144 -27.61 -13.53 -7.02
CA LEU A 144 -27.83 -12.08 -6.97
C LEU A 144 -26.98 -11.45 -5.84
N PHE A 145 -27.03 -12.05 -4.65
CA PHE A 145 -26.36 -11.55 -3.45
C PHE A 145 -24.85 -11.81 -3.48
N SER A 146 -24.43 -12.98 -3.97
CA SER A 146 -23.01 -13.28 -4.11
C SER A 146 -22.33 -12.36 -5.13
N THR A 147 -22.99 -12.09 -6.25
CA THR A 147 -22.48 -11.16 -7.28
C THR A 147 -22.45 -9.72 -6.75
N ALA A 148 -23.48 -9.29 -6.01
CA ALA A 148 -23.52 -7.99 -5.37
C ALA A 148 -22.35 -7.75 -4.40
N PHE A 149 -21.99 -8.74 -3.58
CA PHE A 149 -20.84 -8.61 -2.68
C PHE A 149 -19.52 -8.65 -3.44
N SER A 150 -19.42 -9.53 -4.44
CA SER A 150 -18.24 -9.68 -5.29
C SER A 150 -17.87 -8.40 -6.05
N LEU A 151 -18.85 -7.60 -6.47
CA LEU A 151 -18.65 -6.37 -7.25
C LEU A 151 -19.17 -5.13 -6.51
N CYS A 152 -19.19 -5.18 -5.17
CA CYS A 152 -19.61 -4.04 -4.37
C CYS A 152 -18.68 -2.83 -4.53
N GLY A 153 -19.12 -1.67 -4.04
CA GLY A 153 -18.41 -0.40 -4.14
C GLY A 153 -16.95 -0.47 -3.68
N PHE A 154 -16.66 -1.18 -2.58
CA PHE A 154 -15.28 -1.42 -2.15
C PHE A 154 -14.42 -2.05 -3.25
N VAL A 155 -14.93 -3.09 -3.93
CA VAL A 155 -14.18 -3.78 -4.97
C VAL A 155 -13.99 -2.86 -6.18
N THR A 156 -15.03 -2.19 -6.65
CA THR A 156 -14.94 -1.21 -7.74
C THR A 156 -13.88 -0.14 -7.46
N MET A 157 -13.81 0.32 -6.22
CA MET A 157 -12.93 1.41 -5.80
C MET A 157 -11.47 0.98 -5.58
N TYR A 158 -11.26 -0.27 -5.11
CA TYR A 158 -9.98 -0.75 -4.59
C TYR A 158 -9.48 -2.03 -5.24
N PHE A 159 -10.04 -2.49 -6.37
CA PHE A 159 -9.64 -3.76 -7.00
C PHE A 159 -8.14 -3.87 -7.32
N TYR A 160 -7.48 -2.74 -7.62
CA TYR A 160 -6.05 -2.69 -7.90
C TYR A 160 -5.18 -2.77 -6.63
N ASP A 161 -5.75 -2.52 -5.44
CA ASP A 161 -5.15 -2.88 -4.16
C ASP A 161 -5.41 -4.35 -3.84
N MET A 162 -4.94 -5.21 -4.74
CA MET A 162 -5.22 -6.66 -4.79
C MET A 162 -4.87 -7.43 -3.51
N MET A 163 -4.07 -6.86 -2.62
CA MET A 163 -3.72 -7.42 -1.31
C MET A 163 -4.91 -7.46 -0.34
N TRP A 164 -5.92 -6.59 -0.52
CA TRP A 164 -7.11 -6.56 0.33
C TRP A 164 -8.17 -7.58 -0.07
N LEU A 165 -8.17 -8.00 -1.33
CA LEU A 165 -9.18 -8.92 -1.86
C LEU A 165 -9.15 -10.29 -1.18
N ASP A 166 -7.99 -10.76 -0.69
CA ASP A 166 -7.91 -12.01 0.09
C ASP A 166 -8.76 -11.94 1.37
N ALA A 167 -8.81 -10.78 2.03
CA ALA A 167 -9.65 -10.59 3.22
C ALA A 167 -11.15 -10.62 2.87
N LEU A 168 -11.55 -10.11 1.69
CA LEU A 168 -12.92 -10.20 1.22
C LEU A 168 -13.30 -11.64 0.84
N ILE A 169 -12.37 -12.43 0.29
CA ILE A 169 -12.57 -13.86 0.04
C ILE A 169 -12.81 -14.60 1.35
N LEU A 170 -12.02 -14.30 2.38
CA LEU A 170 -12.06 -15.00 3.66
C LEU A 170 -13.17 -14.53 4.61
N LEU A 171 -13.64 -13.28 4.49
CA LEU A 171 -14.68 -12.73 5.38
C LEU A 171 -15.95 -13.59 5.45
N PRO A 172 -16.57 -14.04 4.33
CA PRO A 172 -17.71 -14.94 4.39
C PRO A 172 -17.41 -16.26 5.12
N LEU A 173 -16.18 -16.78 5.03
CA LEU A 173 -15.77 -18.00 5.72
C LEU A 173 -15.55 -17.77 7.23
N VAL A 174 -15.02 -16.59 7.61
CA VAL A 174 -14.93 -16.16 9.02
C VAL A 174 -16.32 -16.05 9.62
N ALA A 175 -17.24 -15.37 8.93
CA ALA A 175 -18.63 -15.26 9.36
C ALA A 175 -19.31 -16.64 9.45
N LEU A 176 -19.07 -17.54 8.49
CA LEU A 176 -19.56 -18.92 8.54
C LEU A 176 -19.01 -19.68 9.75
N GLY A 177 -17.71 -19.50 10.03
CA GLY A 177 -17.06 -20.05 11.22
C GLY A 177 -17.74 -19.59 12.50
N LEU A 178 -18.07 -18.30 12.61
CA LEU A 178 -18.79 -17.73 13.75
C LEU A 178 -20.21 -18.30 13.88
N HIS A 179 -20.94 -18.49 12.78
CA HIS A 179 -22.24 -19.18 12.81
C HIS A 179 -22.12 -20.61 13.34
N ARG A 180 -21.13 -21.37 12.85
CA ARG A 180 -20.88 -22.75 13.30
C ARG A 180 -20.42 -22.81 14.76
N LEU A 181 -19.67 -21.81 15.20
CA LEU A 181 -19.23 -21.68 16.58
C LEU A 181 -20.43 -21.47 17.51
N VAL A 182 -21.30 -20.51 17.21
CA VAL A 182 -22.48 -20.19 18.04
C VAL A 182 -23.52 -21.33 18.00
N LYS A 183 -23.80 -21.91 16.83
CA LYS A 183 -24.86 -22.93 16.67
C LYS A 183 -24.43 -24.35 17.03
N HIS A 184 -23.17 -24.71 16.80
CA HIS A 184 -22.70 -26.11 16.88
C HIS A 184 -21.47 -26.30 17.79
N HIS A 185 -20.96 -25.24 18.42
CA HIS A 185 -19.71 -25.25 19.19
C HIS A 185 -18.50 -25.72 18.36
N HIS A 186 -18.50 -25.39 17.06
CA HIS A 186 -17.40 -25.69 16.14
C HIS A 186 -16.57 -24.43 15.85
N PHE A 187 -15.42 -24.31 16.51
CA PHE A 187 -14.51 -23.17 16.42
C PHE A 187 -13.44 -23.33 15.32
N GLY A 188 -13.26 -24.52 14.76
CA GLY A 188 -12.18 -24.83 13.80
C GLY A 188 -12.18 -23.94 12.56
N LEU A 189 -13.31 -23.84 11.86
CA LEU A 189 -13.44 -23.02 10.65
C LEU A 189 -13.19 -21.53 10.94
N TYR A 190 -13.73 -21.02 12.06
CA TYR A 190 -13.49 -19.63 12.49
C TYR A 190 -11.99 -19.37 12.68
N THR A 191 -11.33 -20.26 13.41
CA THR A 191 -9.91 -20.13 13.77
C THR A 191 -9.01 -20.16 12.53
N ILE A 192 -9.22 -21.12 11.63
CA ILE A 192 -8.42 -21.24 10.39
C ILE A 192 -8.67 -20.07 9.45
N SER A 193 -9.94 -19.71 9.20
CA SER A 193 -10.26 -18.62 8.28
C SER A 193 -9.74 -17.27 8.79
N LEU A 194 -9.83 -17.01 10.10
CA LEU A 194 -9.25 -15.81 10.71
C LEU A 194 -7.72 -15.81 10.62
N ALA A 195 -7.07 -16.95 10.91
CA ALA A 195 -5.62 -17.08 10.80
C ALA A 195 -5.15 -16.83 9.36
N LEU A 196 -5.84 -17.38 8.36
CA LEU A 196 -5.53 -17.13 6.96
C LEU A 196 -5.68 -15.65 6.59
N THR A 197 -6.70 -14.96 7.11
CA THR A 197 -6.89 -13.52 6.83
C THR A 197 -5.75 -12.69 7.42
N ILE A 198 -5.34 -12.98 8.65
CA ILE A 198 -4.21 -12.31 9.31
C ILE A 198 -2.90 -12.61 8.58
N PHE A 199 -2.71 -13.86 8.14
CA PHE A 199 -1.51 -14.30 7.44
C PHE A 199 -1.38 -13.65 6.05
N SER A 200 -2.48 -13.53 5.29
CA SER A 200 -2.46 -12.90 3.97
C SER A 200 -2.24 -11.40 4.04
N ASN A 201 -2.84 -10.74 5.04
CA ASN A 201 -2.68 -9.32 5.26
C ASN A 201 -2.99 -8.97 6.72
N TYR A 202 -1.95 -8.66 7.50
CA TYR A 202 -2.13 -8.37 8.93
C TYR A 202 -3.00 -7.14 9.20
N TYR A 203 -3.04 -6.18 8.25
CA TYR A 203 -3.82 -4.96 8.37
C TYR A 203 -5.32 -5.23 8.28
N MET A 204 -5.73 -5.94 7.21
CA MET A 204 -7.12 -6.37 7.04
C MET A 204 -7.51 -7.42 8.08
N GLY A 205 -6.59 -8.31 8.47
CA GLY A 205 -6.78 -9.28 9.54
C GLY A 205 -7.14 -8.65 10.89
N TYR A 206 -6.47 -7.56 11.28
CA TYR A 206 -6.86 -6.80 12.48
C TYR A 206 -8.29 -6.25 12.38
N MET A 207 -8.67 -5.67 11.24
CA MET A 207 -10.04 -5.21 11.04
C MET A 207 -11.04 -6.37 11.10
N THR A 208 -10.68 -7.54 10.56
CA THR A 208 -11.51 -8.75 10.65
C THR A 208 -11.63 -9.26 12.09
N CYS A 209 -10.61 -9.10 12.95
CA CYS A 209 -10.73 -9.37 14.38
C CYS A 209 -11.77 -8.45 15.04
N LEU A 210 -11.74 -7.14 14.76
CA LEU A 210 -12.75 -6.20 15.27
C LEU A 210 -14.15 -6.57 14.79
N PHE A 211 -14.32 -6.81 13.48
CA PHE A 211 -15.58 -7.29 12.93
C PHE A 211 -16.05 -8.59 13.59
N SER A 212 -15.14 -9.53 13.85
CA SER A 212 -15.48 -10.81 14.48
C SER A 212 -16.06 -10.61 15.86
N VAL A 213 -15.54 -9.67 16.66
CA VAL A 213 -16.11 -9.31 17.97
C VAL A 213 -17.51 -8.74 17.82
N LEU A 214 -17.71 -7.79 16.90
CA LEU A 214 -19.02 -7.16 16.68
C LEU A 214 -20.06 -8.16 16.18
N TYR A 215 -19.68 -8.97 15.19
CA TYR A 215 -20.57 -9.95 14.58
C TYR A 215 -20.86 -11.12 15.50
N PHE A 216 -19.88 -11.60 16.27
CA PHE A 216 -20.08 -12.63 17.29
C PHE A 216 -21.07 -12.18 18.37
N SER A 217 -20.92 -10.95 18.90
CA SER A 217 -21.87 -10.38 19.87
C SER A 217 -23.29 -10.33 19.31
N TYR A 218 -23.45 -9.92 18.05
CA TYR A 218 -24.74 -9.95 17.37
C TYR A 218 -25.33 -11.38 17.26
N LEU A 219 -24.51 -12.39 16.94
CA LEU A 219 -24.98 -13.77 16.81
C LEU A 219 -25.41 -14.41 18.15
N LEU A 220 -24.81 -14.01 19.28
CA LEU A 220 -25.23 -14.49 20.61
C LEU A 220 -26.66 -14.07 20.96
N GLU A 221 -27.09 -12.92 20.44
CA GLU A 221 -28.42 -12.37 20.72
C GLU A 221 -29.43 -12.65 19.60
N GLU A 222 -28.98 -12.96 18.37
CA GLU A 222 -29.83 -13.02 17.18
C GLU A 222 -31.08 -13.91 17.35
N HIS A 223 -31.00 -15.02 18.09
CA HIS A 223 -32.08 -16.01 18.23
C HIS A 223 -32.90 -15.85 19.52
N GLN A 224 -32.65 -14.80 20.31
CA GLN A 224 -33.36 -14.59 21.58
C GLN A 224 -34.67 -13.82 21.37
N ALA A 225 -35.79 -14.43 21.78
CA ALA A 225 -37.13 -13.89 21.53
C ALA A 225 -37.44 -12.57 22.28
N SER A 226 -36.74 -12.29 23.39
CA SER A 226 -36.88 -11.07 24.18
C SER A 226 -35.54 -10.36 24.38
N VAL A 227 -35.61 -9.12 24.89
CA VAL A 227 -34.42 -8.40 25.36
C VAL A 227 -33.94 -9.06 26.64
N THR A 228 -32.71 -9.57 26.61
CA THR A 228 -32.07 -10.25 27.72
C THR A 228 -30.96 -9.39 28.31
N SER A 229 -30.82 -9.42 29.62
CA SER A 229 -29.71 -8.74 30.30
C SER A 229 -28.36 -9.33 29.89
N LEU A 230 -27.33 -8.47 29.80
CA LEU A 230 -25.97 -8.83 29.41
C LEU A 230 -25.39 -9.95 30.30
N THR A 231 -25.72 -9.93 31.60
CA THR A 231 -25.29 -10.94 32.58
C THR A 231 -25.87 -12.32 32.27
N THR A 232 -27.12 -12.38 31.82
CA THR A 232 -27.78 -13.62 31.41
C THR A 232 -27.18 -14.17 30.11
N VAL A 233 -26.94 -13.31 29.12
CA VAL A 233 -26.28 -13.70 27.85
C VAL A 233 -24.89 -14.27 28.14
N TRP A 234 -24.11 -13.62 29.00
CA TRP A 234 -22.76 -14.07 29.36
C TRP A 234 -22.77 -15.42 30.08
N ARG A 235 -23.71 -15.63 31.03
CA ARG A 235 -23.85 -16.90 31.76
C ARG A 235 -24.27 -18.03 30.82
N LEU A 236 -25.25 -17.79 29.94
CA LEU A 236 -25.81 -18.78 29.01
C LEU A 236 -24.78 -19.22 27.96
N HIS A 237 -24.00 -18.28 27.42
CA HIS A 237 -23.09 -18.53 26.31
C HIS A 237 -21.61 -18.69 26.72
N ARG A 238 -21.31 -18.81 28.03
CA ARG A 238 -19.94 -18.93 28.57
C ARG A 238 -19.06 -19.96 27.83
N PRO A 239 -19.54 -21.18 27.48
CA PRO A 239 -18.72 -22.14 26.73
C PRO A 239 -18.34 -21.66 25.32
N VAL A 240 -19.28 -21.02 24.61
CA VAL A 240 -19.07 -20.49 23.25
C VAL A 240 -18.10 -19.30 23.31
N ILE A 241 -18.28 -18.39 24.28
CA ILE A 241 -17.37 -17.25 24.50
C ILE A 241 -15.94 -17.74 24.74
N ARG A 242 -15.76 -18.78 25.56
CA ARG A 242 -14.43 -19.39 25.77
C ARG A 242 -13.84 -19.95 24.47
N GLN A 243 -14.64 -20.66 23.68
CA GLN A 243 -14.18 -21.20 22.39
C GLN A 243 -13.83 -20.08 21.38
N PHE A 244 -14.59 -18.99 21.35
CA PHE A 244 -14.28 -17.80 20.56
C PHE A 244 -12.93 -17.20 20.97
N LEU A 245 -12.70 -16.98 22.27
CA LEU A 245 -11.44 -16.43 22.77
C LEU A 245 -10.25 -17.33 22.45
N ILE A 246 -10.37 -18.65 22.71
CA ILE A 246 -9.32 -19.62 22.39
C ILE A 246 -9.05 -19.65 20.89
N GLY A 247 -10.09 -19.72 20.05
CA GLY A 247 -9.95 -19.71 18.60
C GLY A 247 -9.26 -18.45 18.08
N SER A 248 -9.64 -17.27 18.59
CA SER A 248 -9.01 -15.99 18.26
C SER A 248 -7.53 -15.95 18.65
N LEU A 249 -7.19 -16.39 19.86
CA LEU A 249 -5.80 -16.42 20.34
C LEU A 249 -4.95 -17.42 19.54
N LEU A 250 -5.48 -18.59 19.21
CA LEU A 250 -4.80 -19.57 18.36
C LEU A 250 -4.62 -19.04 16.93
N ALA A 251 -5.60 -18.34 16.36
CA ALA A 251 -5.47 -17.71 15.06
C ALA A 251 -4.33 -16.68 15.02
N GLY A 252 -4.26 -15.82 16.04
CA GLY A 252 -3.13 -14.90 16.22
C GLY A 252 -1.81 -15.64 16.43
N GLY A 253 -1.79 -16.63 17.33
CA GLY A 253 -0.60 -17.44 17.64
C GLY A 253 -0.02 -18.15 16.42
N MET A 254 -0.86 -18.80 15.60
CA MET A 254 -0.46 -19.48 14.38
C MET A 254 0.21 -18.56 13.35
N THR A 255 -0.09 -17.26 13.38
CA THR A 255 0.45 -16.27 12.43
C THR A 255 1.67 -15.51 12.94
N MET A 256 2.19 -15.85 14.13
CA MET A 256 3.33 -15.15 14.75
C MET A 256 4.65 -15.21 13.96
N ILE A 257 4.84 -16.25 13.13
CA ILE A 257 5.96 -16.33 12.17
C ILE A 257 6.00 -15.13 11.21
N VAL A 258 4.86 -14.52 10.92
CA VAL A 258 4.75 -13.30 10.11
C VAL A 258 4.59 -12.08 11.00
N LEU A 259 3.71 -12.13 12.02
CA LEU A 259 3.37 -10.96 12.84
C LEU A 259 4.54 -10.41 13.64
N ILE A 260 5.35 -11.26 14.30
CA ILE A 260 6.46 -10.76 15.13
C ILE A 260 7.52 -10.06 14.28
N PRO A 261 8.07 -10.67 13.21
CA PRO A 261 9.02 -9.97 12.37
C PRO A 261 8.46 -8.73 11.69
N THR A 262 7.20 -8.79 11.26
CA THR A 262 6.53 -7.64 10.63
C THR A 262 6.35 -6.51 11.62
N GLY A 263 5.90 -6.79 12.84
CA GLY A 263 5.79 -5.80 13.91
C GLY A 263 7.13 -5.13 14.21
N LEU A 264 8.19 -5.92 14.39
CA LEU A 264 9.55 -5.40 14.59
C LEU A 264 10.04 -4.55 13.41
N GLY A 265 9.73 -4.94 12.17
CA GLY A 265 10.07 -4.18 10.98
C GLY A 265 9.26 -2.89 10.82
N MET A 266 7.97 -2.91 11.15
CA MET A 266 7.08 -1.76 11.08
C MET A 266 7.46 -0.68 12.10
N LEU A 267 7.99 -1.06 13.27
CA LEU A 267 8.56 -0.12 14.26
C LEU A 267 9.78 0.66 13.73
N LEU A 268 10.42 0.18 12.65
CA LEU A 268 11.53 0.87 12.00
C LEU A 268 11.07 1.87 10.92
N THR A 269 9.75 2.01 10.70
CA THR A 269 9.19 2.93 9.69
C THR A 269 8.86 4.30 10.29
N GLY A 270 8.80 5.35 9.47
CA GLY A 270 8.47 6.72 9.90
C GLY A 270 6.98 6.96 10.20
N LYS A 271 6.18 5.90 10.37
CA LYS A 271 4.72 5.97 10.52
C LYS A 271 4.22 6.02 11.97
N SER A 272 5.11 6.08 12.95
CA SER A 272 4.79 6.00 14.39
C SER A 272 4.36 7.33 15.03
N ASN A 273 4.02 8.35 14.24
CA ASN A 273 3.74 9.69 14.78
C ASN A 273 2.30 9.81 15.29
N PHE A 274 2.15 10.32 16.50
CA PHE A 274 0.86 10.56 17.16
C PHE A 274 0.37 11.99 16.85
N PHE A 275 -0.84 12.11 16.31
CA PHE A 275 -1.47 13.41 16.08
C PHE A 275 -2.82 13.47 16.81
N ILE A 276 -2.98 14.41 17.74
CA ILE A 276 -4.20 14.55 18.56
C ILE A 276 -5.47 14.67 17.70
N LYS A 277 -5.37 15.38 16.56
CA LYS A 277 -6.49 15.54 15.61
C LYS A 277 -7.07 14.21 15.12
N ASN A 278 -6.26 13.15 15.08
CA ASN A 278 -6.69 11.81 14.67
C ASN A 278 -7.64 11.14 15.67
N TYR A 279 -7.77 11.67 16.89
CA TYR A 279 -8.57 11.10 17.97
C TYR A 279 -9.77 11.97 18.34
N LEU A 280 -9.96 13.10 17.66
CA LEU A 280 -11.13 13.94 17.87
C LEU A 280 -12.38 13.26 17.27
N PRO A 281 -13.55 13.33 17.92
CA PRO A 281 -14.79 12.75 17.41
C PRO A 281 -15.43 13.66 16.35
N THR A 282 -14.73 13.89 15.23
CA THR A 282 -15.24 14.72 14.13
C THR A 282 -15.93 13.88 13.06
N PRO A 283 -16.99 14.40 12.41
CA PRO A 283 -17.62 13.74 11.27
C PRO A 283 -16.70 13.77 10.04
N GLN A 284 -16.66 12.67 9.28
CA GLN A 284 -15.85 12.54 8.07
C GLN A 284 -16.58 12.82 6.75
N PHE A 285 -17.92 12.75 6.76
CA PHE A 285 -18.78 12.99 5.60
C PHE A 285 -20.17 13.44 6.08
N GLY A 286 -20.97 14.07 5.23
CA GLY A 286 -22.35 14.47 5.49
C GLY A 286 -23.39 13.55 4.83
N PRO A 287 -24.64 14.01 4.68
CA PRO A 287 -25.74 13.26 4.08
C PRO A 287 -25.50 12.83 2.62
N GLU A 288 -24.55 13.43 1.91
CA GLU A 288 -24.15 13.05 0.55
C GLU A 288 -23.72 11.59 0.43
N ILE A 289 -23.32 10.96 1.54
CA ILE A 289 -23.01 9.54 1.62
C ILE A 289 -24.17 8.65 1.14
N LEU A 290 -25.42 9.11 1.26
CA LEU A 290 -26.59 8.34 0.82
C LEU A 290 -26.63 8.19 -0.71
N ALA A 291 -25.98 9.07 -1.47
CA ALA A 291 -25.85 8.92 -2.92
C ALA A 291 -25.01 7.69 -3.30
N GLN A 292 -24.15 7.20 -2.39
CA GLN A 292 -23.32 6.00 -2.62
C GLN A 292 -24.13 4.70 -2.65
N PHE A 293 -25.41 4.70 -2.26
CA PHE A 293 -26.31 3.57 -2.48
C PHE A 293 -26.85 3.51 -3.92
N GLY A 294 -26.72 4.59 -4.69
CA GLY A 294 -27.08 4.63 -6.11
C GLY A 294 -25.97 4.08 -7.03
N PRO A 295 -26.32 3.73 -8.28
CA PRO A 295 -25.35 3.29 -9.29
C PRO A 295 -24.33 4.39 -9.58
N ALA A 296 -23.10 4.00 -9.94
CA ALA A 296 -22.03 4.92 -10.32
C ALA A 296 -21.75 6.04 -9.31
N GLY A 297 -21.88 5.74 -8.01
CA GLY A 297 -21.60 6.68 -6.90
C GLY A 297 -20.13 7.13 -6.79
N SER A 298 -19.19 6.41 -7.41
CA SER A 298 -17.74 6.64 -7.31
C SER A 298 -17.08 6.74 -8.68
N ASN A 299 -16.08 7.61 -8.80
CA ASN A 299 -15.25 7.81 -9.99
C ASN A 299 -13.76 7.93 -9.60
N TYR A 300 -12.87 8.19 -10.57
CA TYR A 300 -11.44 8.36 -10.26
C TYR A 300 -11.13 9.57 -9.37
N ALA A 301 -11.91 10.66 -9.41
CA ALA A 301 -11.74 11.76 -8.47
C ALA A 301 -12.13 11.34 -7.03
N SER A 302 -13.11 10.45 -6.88
CA SER A 302 -13.40 9.79 -5.60
C SER A 302 -12.17 9.04 -5.07
N HIS A 303 -11.34 8.46 -5.94
CA HIS A 303 -10.09 7.80 -5.52
C HIS A 303 -9.08 8.80 -4.95
N LEU A 304 -8.96 9.98 -5.55
CA LEU A 304 -8.06 11.03 -5.10
C LEU A 304 -8.53 11.72 -3.82
N TYR A 305 -9.85 11.91 -3.68
CA TYR A 305 -10.46 12.50 -2.47
C TYR A 305 -10.64 11.48 -1.33
N HIS A 306 -10.79 10.21 -1.69
CA HIS A 306 -11.02 9.06 -0.81
C HIS A 306 -12.42 8.97 -0.15
N THR A 307 -13.52 9.10 -0.90
CA THR A 307 -14.88 8.92 -0.36
C THR A 307 -15.17 7.46 0.07
N PRO A 308 -16.08 7.22 1.04
CA PRO A 308 -16.55 5.86 1.34
C PRO A 308 -17.39 5.33 0.18
N SER A 309 -17.22 4.05 -0.16
CA SER A 309 -17.98 3.40 -1.24
C SER A 309 -18.90 2.31 -0.70
N LEU A 310 -20.18 2.67 -0.51
CA LEU A 310 -21.22 1.80 0.10
C LEU A 310 -22.02 0.99 -0.92
N PHE A 311 -21.78 1.20 -2.21
CA PHE A 311 -22.60 0.62 -3.26
C PHE A 311 -22.69 -0.91 -3.18
N MET A 312 -23.89 -1.45 -3.33
CA MET A 312 -24.17 -2.89 -3.24
C MET A 312 -25.19 -3.36 -4.28
N GLY A 313 -25.53 -2.51 -5.25
CA GLY A 313 -26.66 -2.69 -6.16
C GLY A 313 -27.97 -2.17 -5.56
N THR A 314 -28.78 -1.50 -6.39
CA THR A 314 -30.07 -0.91 -5.98
C THR A 314 -31.05 -1.96 -5.45
N LEU A 315 -31.00 -3.20 -5.95
CA LEU A 315 -31.80 -4.30 -5.42
C LEU A 315 -31.45 -4.64 -3.97
N MET A 316 -30.15 -4.68 -3.63
CA MET A 316 -29.72 -4.98 -2.25
C MET A 316 -30.08 -3.84 -1.31
N PHE A 317 -29.95 -2.58 -1.77
CA PHE A 317 -30.39 -1.41 -1.02
C PHE A 317 -31.90 -1.42 -0.76
N LEU A 318 -32.71 -1.73 -1.77
CA LEU A 318 -34.16 -1.91 -1.61
C LEU A 318 -34.47 -3.00 -0.58
N LEU A 319 -33.83 -4.17 -0.69
CA LEU A 319 -34.05 -5.28 0.23
C LEU A 319 -33.60 -4.99 1.66
N LEU A 320 -32.57 -4.16 1.85
CA LEU A 320 -32.18 -3.66 3.17
C LEU A 320 -33.30 -2.84 3.81
N ILE A 321 -33.98 -1.99 3.04
CA ILE A 321 -35.14 -1.22 3.53
C ILE A 321 -36.33 -2.16 3.80
N VAL A 322 -36.59 -3.09 2.88
CA VAL A 322 -37.64 -4.11 3.05
C VAL A 322 -37.46 -4.91 4.33
N TYR A 323 -36.23 -5.18 4.78
CA TYR A 323 -35.97 -5.82 6.07
C TYR A 323 -36.66 -5.09 7.24
N PHE A 324 -36.53 -3.76 7.29
CA PHE A 324 -37.07 -2.94 8.38
C PHE A 324 -38.58 -2.75 8.27
N VAL A 325 -39.15 -2.83 7.07
CA VAL A 325 -40.60 -2.70 6.86
C VAL A 325 -41.33 -4.05 7.00
N SER A 326 -40.67 -5.17 6.74
CA SER A 326 -41.30 -6.50 6.69
C SER A 326 -42.01 -6.89 8.00
N PRO A 327 -43.29 -7.30 7.97
CA PRO A 327 -44.02 -7.71 9.17
C PRO A 327 -43.61 -9.09 9.69
N ARG A 328 -42.91 -9.89 8.86
CA ARG A 328 -42.43 -11.23 9.23
C ARG A 328 -41.18 -11.21 10.11
N ILE A 329 -40.53 -10.06 10.24
CA ILE A 329 -39.30 -9.89 11.01
C ILE A 329 -39.64 -9.19 12.32
N LEU A 330 -39.28 -9.82 13.44
CA LEU A 330 -39.60 -9.32 14.77
C LEU A 330 -38.93 -7.96 15.03
N ALA A 331 -39.60 -7.07 15.77
CA ALA A 331 -39.07 -5.74 16.08
C ALA A 331 -37.72 -5.79 16.83
N VAL A 332 -37.52 -6.82 17.67
CA VAL A 332 -36.25 -7.04 18.38
C VAL A 332 -35.12 -7.36 17.40
N GLU A 333 -35.37 -8.20 16.40
CA GLU A 333 -34.39 -8.51 15.35
C GLU A 333 -34.05 -7.27 14.52
N LYS A 334 -35.05 -6.47 14.17
CA LYS A 334 -34.85 -5.18 13.49
C LYS A 334 -33.96 -4.25 14.31
N LYS A 335 -34.25 -4.09 15.60
CA LYS A 335 -33.47 -3.23 16.51
C LYS A 335 -32.01 -3.69 16.61
N ARG A 336 -31.76 -4.99 16.79
CA ARG A 336 -30.40 -5.56 16.87
C ARG A 336 -29.61 -5.34 15.57
N THR A 337 -30.22 -5.62 14.41
CA THR A 337 -29.60 -5.38 13.10
C THR A 337 -29.32 -3.89 12.87
N MET A 338 -30.25 -3.01 13.24
CA MET A 338 -30.07 -1.56 13.14
C MET A 338 -28.88 -1.09 13.97
N TRP A 339 -28.76 -1.53 15.23
CA TRP A 339 -27.64 -1.14 16.10
C TRP A 339 -26.28 -1.61 15.57
N LEU A 340 -26.19 -2.82 15.02
CA LEU A 340 -24.95 -3.29 14.42
C LEU A 340 -24.57 -2.47 13.17
N LEU A 341 -25.54 -2.14 12.31
CA LEU A 341 -25.32 -1.26 11.16
C LEU A 341 -24.88 0.15 11.60
N ILE A 342 -25.52 0.72 12.63
CA ILE A 342 -25.14 2.02 13.21
C ILE A 342 -23.71 1.95 13.76
N LEU A 343 -23.35 0.92 14.53
CA LEU A 343 -22.02 0.79 15.10
C LEU A 343 -20.93 0.71 14.03
N MET A 344 -21.17 -0.07 12.96
CA MET A 344 -20.27 -0.11 11.80
C MET A 344 -20.23 1.24 11.05
N GLY A 345 -21.38 1.88 10.89
CA GLY A 345 -21.50 3.21 10.27
C GLY A 345 -20.78 4.30 11.05
N LEU A 346 -20.83 4.29 12.39
CA LEU A 346 -20.06 5.18 13.25
C LEU A 346 -18.55 4.95 13.11
N GLY A 347 -18.11 3.71 12.84
CA GLY A 347 -16.73 3.37 12.49
C GLY A 347 -16.26 3.94 11.15
N LEU A 348 -17.18 4.41 10.30
CA LEU A 348 -16.88 5.17 9.09
C LEU A 348 -17.01 6.67 9.34
N PHE A 349 -18.08 7.09 10.02
CA PHE A 349 -18.47 8.48 10.16
C PHE A 349 -17.61 9.27 11.14
N ILE A 350 -17.23 8.69 12.29
CA ILE A 350 -16.51 9.41 13.34
C ILE A 350 -15.02 9.09 13.24
N THR A 351 -14.18 10.14 13.14
CA THR A 351 -12.72 10.04 13.04
C THR A 351 -12.10 9.16 14.13
N LEU A 352 -12.49 9.32 15.39
CA LEU A 352 -12.01 8.46 16.50
C LEU A 352 -12.25 6.96 16.25
N PHE A 353 -13.48 6.57 15.89
CA PHE A 353 -13.80 5.16 15.66
C PHE A 353 -13.11 4.64 14.40
N ASN A 354 -13.05 5.46 13.35
CA ASN A 354 -12.29 5.11 12.16
C ASN A 354 -10.80 4.89 12.48
N THR A 355 -10.19 5.71 13.33
CA THR A 355 -8.81 5.53 13.81
C THR A 355 -8.63 4.21 14.55
N ILE A 356 -9.60 3.79 15.38
CA ILE A 356 -9.58 2.48 16.05
C ILE A 356 -9.56 1.33 15.04
N TRP A 357 -10.38 1.41 13.99
CA TRP A 357 -10.35 0.44 12.89
C TRP A 357 -9.00 0.36 12.18
N HIS A 358 -8.20 1.43 12.23
CA HIS A 358 -6.90 1.54 11.57
C HIS A 358 -5.72 1.37 12.55
N MET A 359 -5.86 0.52 13.58
CA MET A 359 -4.85 0.26 14.61
C MET A 359 -4.40 1.53 15.36
N PHE A 360 -5.35 2.41 15.66
CA PHE A 360 -5.11 3.69 16.33
C PHE A 360 -4.23 4.66 15.53
N GLN A 361 -4.09 4.46 14.21
CA GLN A 361 -3.35 5.36 13.34
C GLN A 361 -4.21 5.76 12.15
N GLN A 362 -4.50 7.06 12.00
CA GLN A 362 -5.20 7.54 10.81
C GLN A 362 -4.41 7.17 9.55
N PRO A 363 -5.06 6.55 8.56
CA PRO A 363 -4.37 6.07 7.37
C PRO A 363 -3.98 7.20 6.42
N ALA A 364 -2.83 7.04 5.78
CA ALA A 364 -2.40 7.92 4.71
C ALA A 364 -3.06 7.49 3.38
N GLY A 365 -4.30 7.92 3.20
CA GLY A 365 -5.17 7.60 2.06
C GLY A 365 -6.05 6.37 2.31
N PHE A 366 -7.15 6.28 1.56
CA PHE A 366 -8.17 5.22 1.66
C PHE A 366 -8.71 5.03 3.09
N PRO A 367 -9.33 6.04 3.72
CA PRO A 367 -9.71 5.99 5.13
C PRO A 367 -10.89 5.05 5.44
N PHE A 368 -11.61 4.57 4.42
CA PHE A 368 -12.82 3.77 4.61
C PHE A 368 -12.63 2.28 4.27
N ARG A 369 -11.46 1.71 4.60
CA ARG A 369 -11.17 0.29 4.33
C ARG A 369 -12.12 -0.67 5.02
N ASN A 370 -12.73 -0.28 6.13
CA ASN A 370 -13.71 -1.06 6.89
C ASN A 370 -15.12 -1.06 6.28
N VAL A 371 -15.38 -0.33 5.19
CA VAL A 371 -16.73 -0.23 4.59
C VAL A 371 -17.29 -1.57 4.10
N TYR A 372 -16.45 -2.51 3.65
CA TYR A 372 -16.92 -3.80 3.15
C TYR A 372 -17.53 -4.69 4.25
N PHE A 373 -17.22 -4.46 5.54
CA PHE A 373 -17.90 -5.15 6.64
C PHE A 373 -19.35 -4.70 6.78
N PHE A 374 -19.60 -3.39 6.64
CA PHE A 374 -20.94 -2.82 6.58
C PHE A 374 -21.68 -3.40 5.37
N THR A 375 -21.07 -3.35 4.18
CA THR A 375 -21.67 -3.88 2.96
C THR A 375 -21.96 -5.37 3.04
N PHE A 376 -21.05 -6.17 3.60
CA PHE A 376 -21.27 -7.59 3.87
C PHE A 376 -22.52 -7.79 4.73
N PHE A 377 -22.59 -7.15 5.90
CA PHE A 377 -23.71 -7.32 6.82
C PHE A 377 -25.04 -6.78 6.25
N ALA A 378 -25.00 -5.69 5.47
CA ALA A 378 -26.15 -5.17 4.75
C ALA A 378 -26.68 -6.15 3.71
N ILE A 379 -25.80 -6.81 2.93
CA ILE A 379 -26.21 -7.85 1.97
C ILE A 379 -26.75 -9.10 2.68
N VAL A 380 -26.18 -9.49 3.83
CA VAL A 380 -26.74 -10.57 4.67
C VAL A 380 -28.14 -10.21 5.16
N THR A 381 -28.36 -8.96 5.57
CA THR A 381 -29.66 -8.45 5.99
C THR A 381 -30.66 -8.41 4.82
N ALA A 382 -30.22 -7.96 3.64
CA ALA A 382 -31.01 -8.00 2.41
C ALA A 382 -31.41 -9.44 2.04
N TYR A 383 -30.52 -10.42 2.24
CA TYR A 383 -30.84 -11.83 2.02
C TYR A 383 -31.89 -12.32 3.01
N ARG A 384 -31.83 -11.93 4.29
CA ARG A 384 -32.89 -12.23 5.27
C ARG A 384 -34.24 -11.68 4.86
N ALA A 385 -34.28 -10.44 4.37
CA ALA A 385 -35.51 -9.84 3.85
C ALA A 385 -36.08 -10.63 2.67
N TRP A 386 -35.20 -11.08 1.75
CA TRP A 386 -35.61 -11.94 0.64
C TRP A 386 -36.26 -13.25 1.11
N GLN A 387 -35.75 -13.85 2.18
CA GLN A 387 -36.28 -15.11 2.74
C GLN A 387 -37.71 -14.98 3.29
N THR A 388 -38.17 -13.77 3.64
CA THR A 388 -39.55 -13.57 4.11
C THR A 388 -40.58 -13.58 3.00
N HIS A 389 -40.16 -13.72 1.72
CA HIS A 389 -41.05 -13.68 0.56
C HIS A 389 -41.89 -12.39 0.56
N PRO A 390 -41.25 -11.22 0.48
CA PRO A 390 -41.88 -9.93 0.79
C PRO A 390 -43.07 -9.62 -0.13
N ALA A 391 -43.07 -10.08 -1.39
CA ALA A 391 -44.21 -9.99 -2.30
C ALA A 391 -45.51 -10.60 -1.76
N GLN A 392 -45.40 -11.70 -1.01
CA GLN A 392 -46.54 -12.46 -0.48
C GLN A 392 -46.92 -12.05 0.94
N THR A 393 -46.04 -11.31 1.63
CA THR A 393 -46.16 -11.08 3.07
C THR A 393 -46.34 -9.63 3.46
N MET A 394 -45.99 -8.68 2.57
CA MET A 394 -46.20 -7.25 2.79
C MET A 394 -47.51 -6.80 2.13
N ASN A 395 -48.23 -5.90 2.79
CA ASN A 395 -49.38 -5.22 2.21
C ASN A 395 -48.93 -4.04 1.31
N ASP A 396 -49.85 -3.47 0.53
CA ASP A 396 -49.50 -2.41 -0.44
C ASP A 396 -48.94 -1.14 0.23
N PRO A 397 -49.47 -0.66 1.37
CA PRO A 397 -48.84 0.45 2.10
C PRO A 397 -47.38 0.18 2.49
N GLN A 398 -47.06 -1.04 2.92
CA GLN A 398 -45.68 -1.42 3.25
C GLN A 398 -44.77 -1.47 2.02
N LYS A 399 -45.28 -1.95 0.87
CA LYS A 399 -44.52 -1.95 -0.40
C LYS A 399 -44.22 -0.53 -0.86
N VAL A 400 -45.22 0.36 -0.82
CA VAL A 400 -45.08 1.78 -1.14
C VAL A 400 -44.13 2.47 -0.17
N LEU A 401 -44.22 2.16 1.13
CA LEU A 401 -43.33 2.72 2.15
C LEU A 401 -41.85 2.38 1.86
N ALA A 402 -41.56 1.13 1.49
CA ALA A 402 -40.20 0.73 1.13
C ALA A 402 -39.66 1.49 -0.09
N LEU A 403 -40.49 1.70 -1.12
CA LEU A 403 -40.14 2.49 -2.31
C LEU A 403 -39.91 3.97 -1.95
N VAL A 404 -40.83 4.59 -1.19
CA VAL A 404 -40.74 6.00 -0.78
C VAL A 404 -39.53 6.25 0.09
N TRP A 405 -39.21 5.35 1.03
CA TRP A 405 -37.99 5.46 1.85
C TRP A 405 -36.73 5.35 1.00
N GLY A 406 -36.67 4.39 0.08
CA GLY A 406 -35.53 4.25 -0.83
C GLY A 406 -35.35 5.47 -1.72
N ALA A 407 -36.44 5.97 -2.31
CA ALA A 407 -36.43 7.16 -3.17
C ALA A 407 -36.05 8.42 -2.38
N GLY A 408 -36.60 8.59 -1.17
CA GLY A 408 -36.30 9.71 -0.29
C GLY A 408 -34.83 9.76 0.13
N LEU A 409 -34.28 8.63 0.59
CA LEU A 409 -32.87 8.55 0.99
C LEU A 409 -31.92 8.85 -0.17
N LEU A 410 -32.19 8.29 -1.35
CA LEU A 410 -31.40 8.59 -2.55
C LEU A 410 -31.52 10.08 -2.93
N THR A 411 -32.73 10.63 -2.91
CA THR A 411 -32.97 12.04 -3.27
C THR A 411 -32.23 12.99 -2.32
N ILE A 412 -32.31 12.75 -1.00
CA ILE A 412 -31.55 13.50 0.01
C ILE A 412 -30.04 13.39 -0.26
N GLY A 413 -29.55 12.18 -0.53
CA GLY A 413 -28.14 11.96 -0.85
C GLY A 413 -27.66 12.72 -2.08
N PHE A 414 -28.38 12.63 -3.20
CA PHE A 414 -28.02 13.30 -4.44
C PHE A 414 -28.15 14.83 -4.37
N ILE A 415 -29.15 15.35 -3.63
CA ILE A 415 -29.26 16.79 -3.36
C ILE A 415 -28.06 17.25 -2.52
N ALA A 416 -27.73 16.56 -1.44
CA ALA A 416 -26.58 16.90 -0.59
C ALA A 416 -25.24 16.81 -1.35
N ALA A 417 -25.07 15.77 -2.17
CA ALA A 417 -23.89 15.60 -3.04
C ALA A 417 -23.77 16.73 -4.09
N ARG A 418 -24.89 17.35 -4.48
CA ARG A 418 -24.90 18.49 -5.38
C ARG A 418 -24.59 19.80 -4.67
N THR A 419 -25.16 20.03 -3.48
CA THR A 419 -25.15 21.34 -2.82
C THR A 419 -23.95 21.53 -1.88
N LEU A 420 -23.66 20.57 -1.00
CA LEU A 420 -22.65 20.74 0.06
C LEU A 420 -21.23 20.99 -0.49
N PRO A 421 -20.69 20.18 -1.43
CA PRO A 421 -19.35 20.44 -1.94
C PRO A 421 -19.22 21.78 -2.67
N GLN A 422 -20.30 22.24 -3.32
CA GLN A 422 -20.29 23.56 -3.95
C GLN A 422 -20.18 24.68 -2.92
N LEU A 423 -20.92 24.58 -1.82
CA LEU A 423 -20.82 25.52 -0.71
C LEU A 423 -19.40 25.52 -0.13
N TYR A 424 -18.85 24.35 0.20
CA TYR A 424 -17.48 24.24 0.72
C TYR A 424 -16.43 24.83 -0.23
N TYR A 425 -16.54 24.58 -1.54
CA TYR A 425 -15.62 25.15 -2.51
C TYR A 425 -15.77 26.67 -2.66
N GLN A 426 -16.99 27.21 -2.52
CA GLN A 426 -17.21 28.67 -2.53
C GLN A 426 -16.66 29.35 -1.28
N PHE A 427 -16.81 28.75 -0.10
CA PHE A 427 -16.29 29.31 1.15
C PHE A 427 -14.76 29.20 1.29
N ASP A 428 -14.17 28.10 0.82
CA ASP A 428 -12.72 27.87 0.84
C ASP A 428 -12.27 27.18 -0.46
N PRO A 429 -11.89 27.95 -1.50
CA PRO A 429 -11.37 27.41 -2.75
C PRO A 429 -10.00 26.75 -2.56
N SER A 430 -9.99 25.49 -2.14
CA SER A 430 -8.80 24.66 -1.96
C SER A 430 -8.79 23.46 -2.90
N LEU A 431 -7.61 22.88 -3.17
CA LEU A 431 -7.51 21.65 -3.95
C LEU A 431 -8.33 20.51 -3.34
N ASN A 432 -8.37 20.41 -2.01
CA ASN A 432 -9.15 19.40 -1.33
C ASN A 432 -10.65 19.58 -1.56
N ASN A 433 -11.15 20.81 -1.50
CA ASN A 433 -12.56 21.12 -1.76
C ASN A 433 -12.91 21.00 -3.25
N HIS A 434 -11.95 21.24 -4.15
CA HIS A 434 -12.10 20.96 -5.57
C HIS A 434 -12.21 19.45 -5.86
N LEU A 435 -11.33 18.64 -5.25
CA LEU A 435 -11.40 17.18 -5.33
C LEU A 435 -12.69 16.66 -4.68
N TYR A 436 -13.13 17.25 -3.57
CA TYR A 436 -14.40 16.92 -2.94
C TYR A 436 -15.56 17.11 -3.92
N LEU A 437 -15.63 18.26 -4.59
CA LEU A 437 -16.65 18.55 -5.59
C LEU A 437 -16.60 17.57 -6.77
N GLN A 438 -15.41 17.25 -7.29
CA GLN A 438 -15.25 16.30 -8.40
C GLN A 438 -15.54 14.85 -8.01
N SER A 439 -15.37 14.51 -6.74
CA SER A 439 -15.61 13.15 -6.22
C SER A 439 -17.09 12.77 -6.13
N GLN A 440 -18.00 13.75 -6.19
CA GLN A 440 -19.43 13.51 -6.06
C GLN A 440 -20.06 12.97 -7.34
N PRO A 441 -21.08 12.09 -7.24
CA PRO A 441 -21.78 11.58 -8.40
C PRO A 441 -22.57 12.68 -9.11
N ALA A 442 -22.68 12.56 -10.43
CA ALA A 442 -23.45 13.52 -11.23
C ALA A 442 -24.94 13.45 -10.87
N PHE A 443 -25.57 14.61 -10.63
CA PHE A 443 -26.97 14.69 -10.19
C PHE A 443 -27.96 13.97 -11.13
N LYS A 444 -27.68 13.95 -12.45
CA LYS A 444 -28.50 13.22 -13.44
C LYS A 444 -28.62 11.71 -13.17
N LEU A 445 -27.68 11.13 -12.42
CA LEU A 445 -27.72 9.72 -12.03
C LEU A 445 -28.82 9.43 -11.00
N LEU A 446 -29.38 10.45 -10.34
CA LEU A 446 -30.55 10.30 -9.47
C LEU A 446 -31.72 9.65 -10.24
N TRP A 447 -31.99 10.10 -11.46
CA TRP A 447 -33.09 9.54 -12.26
C TRP A 447 -32.86 8.09 -12.65
N LEU A 448 -31.61 7.72 -12.95
CA LEU A 448 -31.24 6.32 -13.18
C LEU A 448 -31.40 5.50 -11.89
N ALA A 449 -30.97 6.02 -10.74
CA ALA A 449 -31.11 5.36 -9.44
C ALA A 449 -32.58 5.12 -9.08
N LEU A 450 -33.44 6.13 -9.25
CA LEU A 450 -34.88 6.05 -9.00
C LEU A 450 -35.57 5.10 -10.00
N GLY A 451 -35.19 5.14 -11.28
CA GLY A 451 -35.70 4.22 -12.29
C GLY A 451 -35.36 2.77 -12.01
N LEU A 452 -34.10 2.48 -11.63
CA LEU A 452 -33.68 1.15 -11.20
C LEU A 452 -34.34 0.72 -9.90
N LEU A 453 -34.53 1.62 -8.94
CA LEU A 453 -35.26 1.34 -7.69
C LEU A 453 -36.71 0.95 -7.99
N LEU A 454 -37.40 1.71 -8.85
CA LEU A 454 -38.77 1.42 -9.28
C LEU A 454 -38.84 0.08 -10.01
N LEU A 455 -37.95 -0.16 -10.98
CA LEU A 455 -37.90 -1.42 -11.73
C LEU A 455 -37.66 -2.62 -10.81
N ASN A 456 -36.72 -2.53 -9.87
CA ASN A 456 -36.47 -3.58 -8.88
C ASN A 456 -37.67 -3.78 -7.96
N THR A 457 -38.39 -2.71 -7.60
CA THR A 457 -39.63 -2.78 -6.82
C THR A 457 -40.73 -3.52 -7.57
N MET A 458 -40.94 -3.19 -8.85
CA MET A 458 -41.90 -3.86 -9.72
C MET A 458 -41.56 -5.34 -9.88
N LEU A 459 -40.30 -5.67 -10.16
CA LEU A 459 -39.87 -7.06 -10.27
C LEU A 459 -40.01 -7.81 -8.95
N LEU A 460 -39.71 -7.16 -7.82
CA LEU A 460 -39.79 -7.78 -6.50
C LEU A 460 -41.22 -8.11 -6.09
N PHE A 461 -42.20 -7.25 -6.41
CA PHE A 461 -43.56 -7.34 -5.89
C PHE A 461 -44.64 -7.77 -6.89
N ILE A 462 -44.44 -7.59 -8.20
CA ILE A 462 -45.51 -7.77 -9.21
C ILE A 462 -45.36 -9.10 -9.98
N SER A 463 -44.14 -9.60 -10.19
CA SER A 463 -43.92 -10.76 -11.07
C SER A 463 -44.16 -12.12 -10.38
N GLU A 464 -45.11 -12.90 -10.90
CA GLU A 464 -45.51 -14.22 -10.40
C GLU A 464 -44.60 -15.37 -10.88
N TRP A 465 -43.91 -15.19 -12.02
CA TRP A 465 -43.06 -16.22 -12.65
C TRP A 465 -41.64 -16.25 -12.07
N ARG A 466 -41.46 -17.08 -11.04
CA ARG A 466 -40.23 -17.11 -10.21
C ARG A 466 -38.90 -17.23 -10.98
N PRO A 467 -38.72 -18.12 -11.99
CA PRO A 467 -37.43 -18.27 -12.67
C PRO A 467 -37.08 -17.08 -13.57
N VAL A 468 -38.04 -16.61 -14.37
CA VAL A 468 -37.88 -15.46 -15.27
C VAL A 468 -37.56 -14.20 -14.47
N ARG A 469 -38.28 -13.97 -13.36
CA ARG A 469 -38.02 -12.85 -12.45
C ARG A 469 -36.60 -12.83 -11.92
N ILE A 470 -36.10 -13.97 -11.40
CA ILE A 470 -34.73 -14.06 -10.88
C ILE A 470 -33.71 -13.86 -12.01
N GLY A 471 -33.97 -14.37 -13.22
CA GLY A 471 -33.14 -14.13 -14.40
C GLY A 471 -33.05 -12.65 -14.77
N LEU A 472 -34.19 -11.96 -14.87
CA LEU A 472 -34.26 -10.53 -15.17
C LEU A 472 -33.54 -9.67 -14.11
N MET A 473 -33.80 -9.94 -12.83
CA MET A 473 -33.06 -9.30 -11.72
C MET A 473 -31.56 -9.57 -11.82
N GLY A 474 -31.16 -10.77 -12.24
CA GLY A 474 -29.77 -11.15 -12.48
C GLY A 474 -29.11 -10.35 -13.60
N VAL A 475 -29.82 -10.13 -14.71
CA VAL A 475 -29.33 -9.29 -15.82
C VAL A 475 -29.20 -7.83 -15.37
N ILE A 476 -30.22 -7.28 -14.70
CA ILE A 476 -30.21 -5.89 -14.22
C ILE A 476 -29.04 -5.67 -13.26
N ILE A 477 -28.87 -6.54 -12.25
CA ILE A 477 -27.79 -6.37 -11.27
C ILE A 477 -26.42 -6.57 -11.92
N ALA A 478 -26.27 -7.48 -12.89
CA ALA A 478 -25.02 -7.66 -13.62
C ALA A 478 -24.65 -6.41 -14.43
N CYS A 479 -25.62 -5.83 -15.16
CA CYS A 479 -25.44 -4.57 -15.89
C CYS A 479 -25.15 -3.40 -14.96
N GLU A 480 -25.85 -3.31 -13.83
CA GLU A 480 -25.69 -2.24 -12.84
C GLU A 480 -24.31 -2.27 -12.18
N LEU A 481 -23.87 -3.44 -11.72
CA LEU A 481 -22.57 -3.63 -11.07
C LEU A 481 -21.43 -3.48 -12.10
N GLY A 482 -21.54 -4.12 -13.28
CA GLY A 482 -20.53 -4.01 -14.34
C GLY A 482 -20.42 -2.59 -14.92
N GLY A 483 -21.56 -1.91 -15.10
CA GLY A 483 -21.61 -0.50 -15.52
C GLY A 483 -21.03 0.44 -14.46
N SER A 484 -21.36 0.23 -13.18
CA SER A 484 -20.76 0.99 -12.08
C SER A 484 -19.25 0.77 -11.99
N PHE A 485 -18.77 -0.46 -12.25
CA PHE A 485 -17.35 -0.75 -12.34
C PHE A 485 -16.67 0.03 -13.47
N LEU A 486 -17.27 0.03 -14.67
CA LEU A 486 -16.77 0.80 -15.82
C LEU A 486 -16.69 2.30 -15.51
N VAL A 487 -17.73 2.87 -14.92
CA VAL A 487 -17.73 4.29 -14.52
C VAL A 487 -16.69 4.56 -13.44
N GLY A 488 -16.53 3.66 -12.47
CA GLY A 488 -15.50 3.76 -11.43
C GLY A 488 -14.08 3.79 -11.99
N THR A 489 -13.85 3.16 -13.14
CA THR A 489 -12.56 3.19 -13.85
C THR A 489 -12.38 4.38 -14.80
N HIS A 490 -13.41 5.19 -15.02
CA HIS A 490 -13.32 6.33 -15.93
C HIS A 490 -12.37 7.40 -15.39
N GLY A 491 -11.44 7.86 -16.23
CA GLY A 491 -10.39 8.81 -15.85
C GLY A 491 -9.10 8.16 -15.34
N ILE A 492 -9.00 6.83 -15.31
CA ILE A 492 -7.73 6.15 -15.05
C ILE A 492 -6.85 6.17 -16.29
N ASP A 493 -5.62 6.66 -16.12
CA ASP A 493 -4.56 6.60 -17.12
C ASP A 493 -3.92 5.20 -17.17
N PHE A 494 -4.55 4.27 -17.88
CA PHE A 494 -4.01 2.91 -18.03
C PHE A 494 -2.70 2.90 -18.83
N GLY A 495 -1.75 2.05 -18.43
CA GLY A 495 -0.47 1.93 -19.13
C GLY A 495 -0.54 1.08 -20.41
N SER A 496 0.57 1.01 -21.14
CA SER A 496 0.71 0.26 -22.39
C SER A 496 1.45 -1.06 -22.18
N GLN A 497 0.81 -2.17 -22.54
CA GLN A 497 1.33 -3.52 -22.39
C GLN A 497 2.50 -3.81 -23.33
N THR A 498 2.33 -3.51 -24.61
CA THR A 498 3.37 -3.70 -25.64
C THR A 498 4.60 -2.86 -25.33
N GLN A 499 4.40 -1.61 -24.90
CA GLN A 499 5.50 -0.71 -24.53
C GLN A 499 6.22 -1.21 -23.28
N PHE A 500 5.49 -1.66 -22.25
CA PHE A 500 6.08 -2.27 -21.06
C PHE A 500 6.97 -3.46 -21.41
N ALA A 501 6.47 -4.42 -22.22
CA ALA A 501 7.23 -5.59 -22.61
C ALA A 501 8.49 -5.24 -23.43
N LYS A 502 8.39 -4.25 -24.34
CA LYS A 502 9.52 -3.75 -25.12
C LYS A 502 10.59 -3.11 -24.23
N ASP A 503 10.18 -2.17 -23.38
CA ASP A 503 11.10 -1.42 -22.53
C ASP A 503 11.70 -2.28 -21.43
N TYR A 504 10.93 -3.20 -20.83
CA TYR A 504 11.46 -4.15 -19.85
C TYR A 504 12.63 -4.94 -20.43
N ARG A 505 12.48 -5.48 -21.66
CA ARG A 505 13.56 -6.20 -22.36
C ARG A 505 14.77 -5.31 -22.62
N ALA A 506 14.57 -4.10 -23.14
CA ALA A 506 15.66 -3.16 -23.42
C ALA A 506 16.43 -2.77 -22.16
N ASN A 507 15.72 -2.45 -21.08
CA ASN A 507 16.32 -2.05 -19.80
C ASN A 507 17.06 -3.22 -19.12
N ARG A 508 16.51 -4.44 -19.17
CA ARG A 508 17.21 -5.64 -18.66
C ARG A 508 18.43 -5.99 -19.49
N ALA A 509 18.39 -5.82 -20.81
CA ALA A 509 19.55 -6.01 -21.67
C ALA A 509 20.68 -5.03 -21.31
N LEU A 510 20.35 -3.76 -21.05
CA LEU A 510 21.33 -2.77 -20.61
C LEU A 510 21.94 -3.13 -19.24
N LEU A 511 21.11 -3.53 -18.26
CA LEU A 511 21.58 -3.96 -16.95
C LEU A 511 22.46 -5.21 -17.00
N LYS A 512 22.18 -6.15 -17.92
CA LYS A 512 23.02 -7.34 -18.12
C LYS A 512 24.47 -6.97 -18.49
N GLN A 513 24.70 -5.86 -19.20
CA GLN A 513 26.05 -5.42 -19.58
C GLN A 513 26.92 -5.01 -18.37
N VAL A 514 26.29 -4.52 -17.29
CA VAL A 514 26.99 -4.12 -16.06
C VAL A 514 26.96 -5.21 -14.98
N GLY A 515 25.94 -6.09 -15.00
CA GLY A 515 25.80 -7.19 -14.04
C GLY A 515 26.57 -8.48 -14.40
N ALA A 516 26.70 -8.82 -15.69
CA ALA A 516 27.28 -10.10 -16.12
C ALA A 516 28.81 -10.19 -15.96
N LYS A 517 29.49 -9.06 -15.68
CA LYS A 517 30.96 -8.97 -15.75
C LYS A 517 31.68 -9.06 -14.40
N THR A 518 31.00 -9.10 -13.24
CA THR A 518 31.70 -8.95 -11.95
C THR A 518 31.13 -9.75 -10.77
N ASN A 519 32.01 -10.51 -10.09
CA ASN A 519 31.79 -11.13 -8.77
C ASN A 519 31.84 -10.10 -7.61
N SER A 520 31.41 -8.85 -7.84
CA SER A 520 31.49 -7.79 -6.83
C SER A 520 30.12 -7.21 -6.56
N LEU A 521 29.68 -7.23 -5.30
CA LEU A 521 28.50 -6.49 -4.84
C LEU A 521 28.73 -4.98 -5.01
N HIS A 522 27.85 -4.31 -5.75
CA HIS A 522 27.91 -2.87 -6.02
C HIS A 522 26.50 -2.33 -6.29
N ARG A 523 26.32 -1.02 -6.19
CA ARG A 523 25.05 -0.37 -6.55
C ARG A 523 25.05 0.22 -7.95
N ILE A 524 23.85 0.30 -8.52
CA ILE A 524 23.57 0.90 -9.80
C ILE A 524 22.50 1.98 -9.60
N ASP A 525 22.72 3.15 -10.19
CA ASP A 525 21.72 4.22 -10.28
C ASP A 525 21.17 4.29 -11.70
N TYR A 526 19.95 3.78 -11.91
CA TYR A 526 19.27 3.88 -13.20
C TYR A 526 18.34 5.10 -13.22
N LEU A 527 18.89 6.27 -13.57
CA LEU A 527 18.18 7.54 -13.44
C LEU A 527 17.02 7.71 -14.42
N HIS A 528 17.17 7.15 -15.64
CA HIS A 528 16.16 7.23 -16.67
C HIS A 528 16.10 5.91 -17.43
N SER A 529 15.27 5.00 -16.95
CA SER A 529 14.87 3.79 -17.69
C SER A 529 13.81 4.15 -18.73
N THR A 530 13.75 3.39 -19.83
CA THR A 530 12.73 3.66 -20.86
C THR A 530 11.33 3.23 -20.42
N ILE A 531 11.20 2.42 -19.36
CA ILE A 531 9.94 1.82 -18.91
C ILE A 531 8.88 2.85 -18.52
N GLY A 532 9.31 4.07 -18.15
CA GLY A 532 8.41 5.18 -17.92
C GLY A 532 7.52 5.53 -19.13
N LYS A 533 7.94 5.20 -20.36
CA LYS A 533 7.13 5.36 -21.58
C LYS A 533 5.89 4.44 -21.61
N ALA A 534 5.89 3.38 -20.82
CA ALA A 534 4.74 2.49 -20.70
C ALA A 534 3.64 3.07 -19.77
N TYR A 535 3.95 4.11 -19.00
CA TYR A 535 2.99 4.79 -18.13
C TYR A 535 2.44 6.01 -18.87
N LEU A 536 1.11 6.18 -18.86
CA LEU A 536 0.48 7.42 -19.31
C LEU A 536 0.55 8.52 -18.23
N GLY A 537 0.52 8.11 -16.95
CA GLY A 537 0.69 8.99 -15.80
C GLY A 537 2.15 9.20 -15.38
N ALA A 538 2.35 9.89 -14.24
CA ALA A 538 3.67 10.17 -13.71
C ALA A 538 4.40 8.90 -13.22
N TYR A 539 5.62 8.70 -13.70
CA TYR A 539 6.51 7.62 -13.28
C TYR A 539 7.81 8.18 -12.69
N ASN A 540 8.09 7.84 -11.43
CA ASN A 540 9.18 8.45 -10.64
C ASN A 540 10.33 7.48 -10.34
N HIS A 541 10.36 6.30 -10.98
CA HIS A 541 11.46 5.33 -10.92
C HIS A 541 11.83 4.79 -9.52
N TYR A 542 10.97 4.99 -8.50
CA TYR A 542 11.32 4.65 -7.12
C TYR A 542 11.67 3.17 -6.93
N ASN A 543 10.94 2.27 -7.61
CA ASN A 543 11.07 0.82 -7.46
C ASN A 543 11.65 0.12 -8.70
N ASP A 544 12.33 0.85 -9.59
CA ASP A 544 13.13 0.26 -10.68
C ASP A 544 14.13 -0.79 -10.16
N PRO A 545 14.80 -0.61 -9.00
CA PRO A 545 15.68 -1.63 -8.44
C PRO A 545 14.98 -2.97 -8.17
N LEU A 546 13.73 -2.95 -7.71
CA LEU A 546 12.91 -4.16 -7.51
C LEU A 546 12.48 -4.74 -8.87
N LEU A 547 11.84 -3.92 -9.70
CA LEU A 547 11.29 -4.33 -11.00
C LEU A 547 12.34 -4.95 -11.92
N LEU A 548 13.53 -4.35 -11.94
CA LEU A 548 14.63 -4.75 -12.80
C LEU A 548 15.73 -5.49 -12.03
N ASN A 549 15.47 -5.95 -10.79
CA ASN A 549 16.35 -6.76 -9.95
C ASN A 549 17.83 -6.34 -9.99
N TYR A 550 18.12 -5.17 -9.43
CA TYR A 550 19.48 -4.69 -9.19
C TYR A 550 19.59 -4.02 -7.82
N ALA A 551 20.80 -3.93 -7.26
CA ALA A 551 21.03 -3.20 -6.01
C ALA A 551 21.03 -1.69 -6.30
N GLY A 552 20.04 -0.97 -5.78
CA GLY A 552 19.83 0.47 -6.03
C GLY A 552 19.88 1.28 -4.76
N ILE A 553 19.37 2.52 -4.80
CA ILE A 553 19.25 3.41 -3.62
C ILE A 553 17.84 4.00 -3.45
N SER A 554 17.01 3.96 -4.50
CA SER A 554 15.63 4.42 -4.44
C SER A 554 14.69 3.33 -3.91
N ALA A 555 13.58 3.77 -3.30
CA ALA A 555 12.48 2.91 -2.91
C ALA A 555 11.18 3.68 -2.73
N TYR A 556 10.06 2.99 -2.97
CA TYR A 556 8.73 3.40 -2.54
C TYR A 556 8.03 2.22 -1.86
N SER A 557 7.77 2.34 -0.56
CA SER A 557 7.03 1.33 0.20
C SER A 557 6.38 1.90 1.45
N SER A 558 5.24 1.36 1.84
CA SER A 558 4.67 1.54 3.17
C SER A 558 5.53 1.00 4.32
N THR A 559 6.54 0.20 4.00
CA THR A 559 7.46 -0.46 4.94
C THR A 559 8.90 0.08 4.83
N LEU A 560 9.07 1.24 4.19
CA LEU A 560 10.38 1.88 4.03
C LEU A 560 11.02 2.13 5.41
N ASN A 561 12.25 1.66 5.57
CA ASN A 561 13.04 1.83 6.78
C ASN A 561 13.42 3.32 6.95
N GLU A 562 13.01 3.91 8.07
CA GLU A 562 13.13 5.35 8.29
C GLU A 562 14.57 5.78 8.48
N GLN A 563 15.35 4.99 9.22
CA GLN A 563 16.79 5.22 9.41
C GLN A 563 17.51 5.38 8.07
N SER A 564 17.27 4.45 7.14
CA SER A 564 17.88 4.45 5.80
C SER A 564 17.43 5.64 4.95
N ARG A 565 16.17 6.07 5.11
CA ARG A 565 15.59 7.21 4.41
C ARG A 565 16.17 8.53 4.92
N VAL A 566 16.19 8.74 6.25
CA VAL A 566 16.71 9.95 6.90
C VAL A 566 18.20 10.09 6.61
N PHE A 567 18.99 9.02 6.73
CA PHE A 567 20.42 9.05 6.38
C PHE A 567 20.68 9.54 4.95
N GLN A 568 19.90 9.07 3.97
CA GLN A 568 20.01 9.54 2.59
C GLN A 568 19.55 10.99 2.44
N HIS A 569 18.45 11.35 3.10
CA HIS A 569 17.89 12.70 3.06
C HIS A 569 18.85 13.75 3.65
N ASP A 570 19.49 13.45 4.78
CA ASP A 570 20.49 14.32 5.43
C ASP A 570 21.77 14.44 4.60
N LEU A 571 22.00 13.53 3.66
CA LEU A 571 23.06 13.62 2.66
C LEU A 571 22.62 14.32 1.37
N GLY A 572 21.34 14.70 1.25
CA GLY A 572 20.83 15.53 0.15
C GLY A 572 19.92 14.82 -0.84
N TYR A 573 19.55 13.55 -0.62
CA TYR A 573 18.60 12.85 -1.48
C TYR A 573 17.16 13.33 -1.28
N PHE A 574 16.41 13.39 -2.39
CA PHE A 574 15.02 13.81 -2.41
C PHE A 574 14.10 12.76 -1.79
N SER A 575 13.36 13.15 -0.76
CA SER A 575 12.32 12.35 -0.11
C SER A 575 11.06 13.19 0.09
N PRO A 576 9.96 12.93 -0.64
CA PRO A 576 8.74 13.72 -0.49
C PRO A 576 7.93 13.34 0.76
N ASN A 577 8.16 12.15 1.34
CA ASN A 577 7.53 11.67 2.57
C ASN A 577 8.22 10.41 3.08
N VAL A 578 7.80 9.92 4.25
CA VAL A 578 8.34 8.73 4.94
C VAL A 578 8.23 7.40 4.16
N ARG A 579 7.52 7.36 3.03
CA ARG A 579 7.35 6.15 2.21
C ARG A 579 8.26 6.12 0.99
N ARG A 580 8.93 7.23 0.65
CA ARG A 580 9.61 7.40 -0.64
C ARG A 580 11.01 8.01 -0.49
N ILE A 581 11.96 7.45 -1.22
CA ILE A 581 13.31 8.01 -1.39
C ILE A 581 13.75 7.86 -2.84
N SER A 582 14.22 8.95 -3.45
CA SER A 582 14.70 8.97 -4.83
C SER A 582 16.22 8.96 -4.90
N ALA A 583 16.77 8.49 -6.03
CA ALA A 583 18.17 8.73 -6.39
C ALA A 583 18.45 10.20 -6.79
N GLN A 584 17.42 11.02 -7.00
CA GLN A 584 17.58 12.47 -7.19
C GLN A 584 18.20 13.09 -5.94
N GLY A 585 19.24 13.91 -6.11
CA GLY A 585 20.00 14.47 -4.98
C GLY A 585 21.43 13.95 -4.85
N TYR A 586 21.84 13.02 -5.71
CA TYR A 586 23.18 12.46 -5.68
C TYR A 586 24.29 13.52 -5.85
N THR A 587 25.42 13.25 -5.21
CA THR A 587 26.71 13.91 -5.44
C THR A 587 27.79 12.84 -5.60
N HIS A 588 28.98 13.23 -6.04
CA HIS A 588 30.11 12.29 -6.04
C HIS A 588 30.46 11.74 -4.65
N VAL A 589 30.19 12.51 -3.58
CA VAL A 589 30.38 12.09 -2.18
C VAL A 589 29.40 10.98 -1.85
N THR A 590 28.11 11.19 -2.11
CA THR A 590 27.10 10.18 -1.81
C THR A 590 27.25 8.93 -2.68
N ASP A 591 27.67 9.08 -3.94
CA ASP A 591 27.98 7.95 -4.82
C ASP A 591 29.07 7.04 -4.23
N THR A 592 30.09 7.65 -3.61
CA THR A 592 31.20 6.93 -2.98
C THR A 592 30.75 6.22 -1.70
N LEU A 593 29.99 6.93 -0.86
CA LEU A 593 29.45 6.40 0.40
C LEU A 593 28.49 5.25 0.15
N LEU A 594 27.57 5.38 -0.80
CA LEU A 594 26.57 4.33 -1.08
C LEU A 594 27.11 3.20 -1.96
N GLY A 595 28.35 3.29 -2.44
CA GLY A 595 28.97 2.26 -3.28
C GLY A 595 28.36 2.16 -4.69
N VAL A 596 27.95 3.29 -5.26
CA VAL A 596 27.42 3.38 -6.63
C VAL A 596 28.57 3.25 -7.62
N LYS A 597 28.52 2.21 -8.45
CA LYS A 597 29.55 1.91 -9.45
C LYS A 597 29.17 2.35 -10.85
N TYR A 598 27.90 2.18 -11.19
CA TYR A 598 27.38 2.49 -12.52
C TYR A 598 26.19 3.43 -12.40
N ARG A 599 26.16 4.43 -13.29
CA ARG A 599 25.00 5.29 -13.49
C ARG A 599 24.50 5.12 -14.92
N LEU A 600 23.24 4.73 -15.05
CA LEU A 600 22.60 4.41 -16.32
C LEU A 600 21.60 5.50 -16.70
N ASN A 601 21.58 5.85 -17.98
CA ASN A 601 20.58 6.70 -18.59
C ASN A 601 20.34 6.23 -20.02
N ALA A 602 19.19 5.61 -20.28
CA ALA A 602 18.87 5.02 -21.57
C ALA A 602 18.73 6.04 -22.71
N PHE A 603 18.66 7.33 -22.38
CA PHE A 603 18.50 8.43 -23.34
C PHE A 603 19.82 9.15 -23.63
N LYS A 604 20.96 8.67 -23.11
CA LYS A 604 22.29 9.23 -23.37
C LYS A 604 23.17 8.23 -24.13
N THR A 605 24.16 8.78 -24.84
CA THR A 605 25.19 8.01 -25.54
C THR A 605 26.57 8.41 -24.99
N PRO A 606 27.33 7.49 -24.36
CA PRO A 606 26.95 6.13 -24.00
C PRO A 606 25.89 6.08 -22.86
N PRO A 607 25.04 5.04 -22.81
CA PRO A 607 23.98 4.92 -21.80
C PRO A 607 24.48 4.46 -20.42
N ILE A 608 25.69 3.89 -20.35
CA ILE A 608 26.33 3.42 -19.12
C ILE A 608 27.51 4.35 -18.81
N ASN A 609 27.49 4.96 -17.63
CA ASN A 609 28.61 5.68 -17.07
C ASN A 609 29.23 4.89 -15.90
N THR A 610 30.52 4.57 -16.00
CA THR A 610 31.27 3.96 -14.89
C THR A 610 31.86 5.07 -14.02
N LEU A 611 31.48 5.10 -12.74
CA LEU A 611 31.86 6.20 -11.86
C LEU A 611 33.30 6.03 -11.36
N SER A 612 34.15 7.03 -11.64
CA SER A 612 35.53 7.11 -11.15
C SER A 612 35.64 7.28 -9.62
N THR A 613 34.50 7.54 -8.97
CA THR A 613 34.36 7.76 -7.53
C THR A 613 34.11 6.46 -6.76
N TYR A 614 33.90 5.34 -7.45
CA TYR A 614 33.63 4.04 -6.81
C TYR A 614 34.83 3.53 -6.01
N ALA A 615 34.65 3.42 -4.68
CA ALA A 615 35.67 2.90 -3.76
C ALA A 615 35.40 1.47 -3.26
N GLY A 616 34.32 0.82 -3.72
CA GLY A 616 33.84 -0.46 -3.18
C GLY A 616 32.60 -0.29 -2.29
N ILE A 617 31.92 -1.40 -1.97
CA ILE A 617 30.75 -1.40 -1.06
C ILE A 617 31.15 -1.21 0.42
N GLY A 618 32.45 -1.25 0.72
CA GLY A 618 33.00 -0.94 2.03
C GLY A 618 34.50 -0.69 1.96
N PHE A 619 35.03 0.05 2.94
CA PHE A 619 36.43 0.49 3.00
C PHE A 619 36.82 0.88 4.43
N ALA A 620 38.12 0.78 4.76
CA ALA A 620 38.64 1.18 6.06
C ALA A 620 38.69 2.71 6.22
N VAL A 621 38.13 3.21 7.32
CA VAL A 621 38.03 4.62 7.69
C VAL A 621 38.51 4.83 9.14
N PRO A 622 38.82 6.08 9.52
CA PRO A 622 39.10 6.42 10.93
C PRO A 622 37.90 6.17 11.85
N ALA A 623 38.18 5.81 13.12
CA ALA A 623 37.14 5.54 14.12
C ALA A 623 36.18 6.72 14.36
N GLN A 624 36.65 7.97 14.22
CA GLN A 624 35.81 9.17 14.40
C GLN A 624 34.60 9.23 13.45
N VAL A 625 34.60 8.47 12.34
CA VAL A 625 33.43 8.33 11.47
C VAL A 625 32.27 7.66 12.21
N ALA A 626 32.54 6.86 13.26
CA ALA A 626 31.49 6.23 14.06
C ALA A 626 30.65 7.24 14.83
N ASP A 627 31.27 8.32 15.30
CA ASP A 627 30.65 9.30 16.21
C ASP A 627 30.15 10.54 15.45
N LEU A 628 30.28 10.58 14.12
CA LEU A 628 29.90 11.73 13.31
C LEU A 628 28.37 11.88 13.23
N GLN A 629 27.85 12.98 13.76
CA GLN A 629 26.43 13.35 13.63
C GLN A 629 26.21 14.15 12.33
N LEU A 630 25.15 13.79 11.61
CA LEU A 630 24.60 14.53 10.47
C LEU A 630 23.37 15.29 10.96
N ASP A 631 23.25 16.56 10.56
CA ASP A 631 22.14 17.42 10.96
C ASP A 631 21.05 17.42 9.88
N ASP A 632 19.77 17.35 10.27
CA ASP A 632 18.67 17.56 9.32
C ASP A 632 18.82 18.95 8.69
N GLN A 633 18.35 19.12 7.46
CA GLN A 633 18.37 20.41 6.75
C GLN A 633 19.78 20.96 6.46
N ASN A 634 20.84 20.14 6.53
CA ASN A 634 22.22 20.63 6.41
C ASN A 634 23.10 19.83 5.40
N ALA A 635 22.49 19.37 4.30
CA ALA A 635 23.06 18.32 3.46
C ALA A 635 24.49 18.56 2.92
N LEU A 636 24.82 19.76 2.45
CA LEU A 636 26.16 20.03 1.90
C LEU A 636 27.22 20.14 2.99
N ASN A 637 26.89 20.71 4.15
CA ASN A 637 27.79 20.74 5.30
C ASN A 637 28.00 19.34 5.87
N ASN A 638 26.95 18.52 5.96
CA ASN A 638 27.04 17.11 6.31
C ASN A 638 28.05 16.38 5.40
N GLN A 639 27.96 16.56 4.08
CA GLN A 639 28.93 15.96 3.16
C GLN A 639 30.36 16.46 3.39
N GLN A 640 30.54 17.75 3.73
CA GLN A 640 31.85 18.31 4.06
C GLN A 640 32.42 17.72 5.36
N HIS A 641 31.61 17.57 6.41
CA HIS A 641 32.00 16.91 7.66
C HIS A 641 32.39 15.45 7.44
N VAL A 642 31.62 14.72 6.62
CA VAL A 642 31.92 13.34 6.25
C VAL A 642 33.27 13.23 5.53
N LEU A 643 33.55 14.14 4.60
CA LEU A 643 34.85 14.17 3.91
C LEU A 643 36.01 14.46 4.87
N ALA A 644 35.85 15.43 5.76
CA ALA A 644 36.86 15.75 6.77
C ALA A 644 37.12 14.55 7.69
N ALA A 645 36.06 13.89 8.17
CA ALA A 645 36.15 12.72 9.04
C ALA A 645 36.86 11.53 8.38
N MET A 646 36.76 11.38 7.05
CA MET A 646 37.45 10.35 6.28
C MET A 646 38.89 10.73 5.85
N GLY A 647 39.35 11.93 6.18
CA GLY A 647 40.69 12.43 5.88
C GLY A 647 40.84 13.05 4.48
N ALA A 648 39.77 13.60 3.90
CA ALA A 648 39.87 14.40 2.69
C ALA A 648 40.58 15.74 2.98
N GLN A 649 41.23 16.30 1.96
CA GLN A 649 41.87 17.61 2.07
C GLN A 649 40.82 18.71 2.32
N PRO A 650 41.14 19.77 3.08
CA PRO A 650 40.28 20.94 3.22
C PRO A 650 39.85 21.50 1.85
N ASN A 651 38.65 22.07 1.78
CA ASN A 651 38.08 22.62 0.54
C ASN A 651 37.90 21.60 -0.60
N THR A 652 37.76 20.30 -0.28
CA THR A 652 37.34 19.30 -1.27
C THR A 652 35.91 19.57 -1.76
N LEU A 653 34.99 19.98 -0.87
CA LEU A 653 33.82 20.78 -1.25
C LEU A 653 34.14 22.24 -0.93
N SER A 654 34.26 23.06 -1.96
CA SER A 654 34.67 24.46 -1.85
C SER A 654 33.43 25.37 -2.01
N PRO A 655 33.04 26.17 -1.00
CA PRO A 655 31.92 27.11 -1.14
C PRO A 655 32.09 28.05 -2.33
N ALA A 656 31.06 28.22 -3.14
CA ALA A 656 31.07 29.22 -4.21
C ALA A 656 30.87 30.62 -3.61
N GLY A 657 31.58 31.62 -4.11
CA GLY A 657 31.40 33.01 -3.66
C GLY A 657 30.12 33.59 -4.23
N VAL A 658 29.27 34.19 -3.41
CA VAL A 658 28.09 34.93 -3.91
C VAL A 658 28.54 36.35 -4.27
N ILE A 659 28.47 36.71 -5.56
CA ILE A 659 28.84 38.05 -6.06
C ILE A 659 27.67 39.01 -5.82
N SER A 660 26.47 38.59 -6.19
CA SER A 660 25.25 39.39 -6.03
C SER A 660 24.02 38.49 -6.02
N MET A 661 22.97 38.97 -5.38
CA MET A 661 21.64 38.36 -5.40
C MET A 661 20.60 39.45 -5.67
N THR A 662 19.78 39.24 -6.70
CA THR A 662 18.68 40.13 -7.06
C THR A 662 17.36 39.38 -7.01
N GLN A 663 16.27 40.11 -6.77
CA GLN A 663 14.93 39.54 -6.74
C GLN A 663 13.86 40.51 -7.22
N HIS A 664 12.76 39.97 -7.73
CA HIS A 664 11.55 40.72 -8.07
C HIS A 664 10.31 39.82 -7.92
N ARG A 665 9.12 40.42 -7.84
CA ARG A 665 7.86 39.67 -7.85
C ARG A 665 7.72 38.91 -9.16
N ALA A 666 7.48 37.60 -9.09
CA ALA A 666 7.43 36.74 -10.27
C ALA A 666 6.36 37.21 -11.26
N THR A 667 6.76 37.39 -12.52
CA THR A 667 5.85 37.76 -13.62
C THR A 667 5.18 36.52 -14.21
N ALA A 668 4.15 36.69 -15.04
CA ALA A 668 3.52 35.56 -15.74
C ALA A 668 4.54 34.71 -16.54
N LYS A 669 5.58 35.34 -17.11
CA LYS A 669 6.68 34.67 -17.81
C LYS A 669 7.56 33.83 -16.89
N ASP A 670 7.77 34.29 -15.65
CA ASP A 670 8.55 33.57 -14.65
C ASP A 670 7.79 32.35 -14.11
N LEU A 671 6.46 32.44 -14.08
CA LEU A 671 5.55 31.41 -13.59
C LEU A 671 5.18 30.36 -14.65
N ALA A 672 5.20 30.72 -15.94
CA ALA A 672 4.86 29.82 -17.06
C ALA A 672 5.54 28.43 -17.04
N PRO A 673 6.79 28.25 -16.55
CA PRO A 673 7.41 26.93 -16.46
C PRO A 673 6.89 26.03 -15.33
N ILE A 674 6.13 26.57 -14.37
CA ILE A 674 5.70 25.90 -13.14
C ILE A 674 4.38 25.16 -13.41
N PRO A 675 4.28 23.86 -13.10
CA PRO A 675 3.03 23.10 -13.27
C PRO A 675 1.88 23.64 -12.41
N ASP A 676 0.65 23.67 -12.92
CA ASP A 676 -0.54 24.14 -12.20
C ASP A 676 -0.72 23.46 -10.84
N LYS A 677 -0.44 22.16 -10.76
CA LYS A 677 -0.47 21.41 -9.49
C LYS A 677 0.51 21.96 -8.44
N THR A 678 1.68 22.45 -8.84
CA THR A 678 2.65 23.07 -7.93
C THR A 678 2.10 24.41 -7.41
N MET A 679 1.36 25.13 -8.25
CA MET A 679 0.71 26.40 -7.92
C MET A 679 -0.49 26.23 -6.98
N THR A 680 -1.24 25.12 -7.10
CA THR A 680 -2.46 24.85 -6.33
C THR A 680 -2.24 24.04 -5.05
N HIS A 681 -1.18 23.22 -4.96
CA HIS A 681 -0.82 22.48 -3.72
C HIS A 681 -0.25 23.37 -2.61
N SER A 682 0.16 24.59 -2.92
CA SER A 682 0.54 25.56 -1.90
C SER A 682 -0.70 26.10 -1.21
N HIS A 683 -0.88 25.79 0.08
CA HIS A 683 -1.82 26.45 1.00
C HIS A 683 -1.58 27.98 1.15
N HIS A 684 -0.89 28.63 0.21
CA HIS A 684 -0.52 30.04 0.23
C HIS A 684 -0.90 30.66 -1.12
N ALA A 685 -2.00 31.43 -1.13
CA ALA A 685 -2.43 32.28 -2.24
C ALA A 685 -1.58 33.58 -2.36
N GLY A 686 -0.31 33.52 -1.95
CA GLY A 686 0.58 34.69 -1.85
C GLY A 686 1.41 34.93 -3.12
N PRO A 687 1.98 36.14 -3.29
CA PRO A 687 2.89 36.42 -4.39
C PRO A 687 4.15 35.56 -4.30
N MET A 688 4.64 35.08 -5.45
CA MET A 688 5.93 34.40 -5.57
C MET A 688 7.01 35.35 -6.08
N TYR A 689 8.28 34.97 -5.90
CA TYR A 689 9.44 35.82 -6.16
C TYR A 689 10.44 35.12 -7.06
N TYR A 690 10.85 35.77 -8.14
CA TYR A 690 11.93 35.30 -8.99
C TYR A 690 13.26 35.85 -8.45
N GLN A 691 14.21 34.95 -8.19
CA GLN A 691 15.51 35.29 -7.63
C GLN A 691 16.61 34.89 -8.60
N THR A 692 17.65 35.73 -8.69
CA THR A 692 18.86 35.45 -9.45
C THR A 692 20.08 35.64 -8.56
N VAL A 693 20.87 34.57 -8.42
CA VAL A 693 22.13 34.55 -7.68
C VAL A 693 23.28 34.46 -8.66
N THR A 694 24.21 35.40 -8.59
CA THR A 694 25.45 35.40 -9.37
C THR A 694 26.57 34.82 -8.51
N LEU A 695 27.16 33.71 -8.94
CA LEU A 695 28.15 32.93 -8.20
C LEU A 695 29.53 33.03 -8.86
N ARG A 696 30.58 33.10 -8.05
CA ARG A 696 31.98 32.88 -8.44
C ARG A 696 32.39 31.46 -8.04
N VAL A 697 32.69 30.63 -9.03
CA VAL A 697 33.14 29.25 -8.80
C VAL A 697 34.55 29.24 -8.21
N THR A 698 34.73 28.55 -7.08
CA THR A 698 36.00 28.57 -6.32
C THR A 698 36.88 27.34 -6.57
N ALA A 699 36.34 26.27 -7.17
CA ALA A 699 37.07 25.08 -7.57
C ALA A 699 36.56 24.51 -8.90
N THR A 700 37.44 23.89 -9.69
CA THR A 700 37.05 23.22 -10.94
C THR A 700 36.37 21.88 -10.64
N GLY A 701 35.12 21.72 -11.09
CA GLY A 701 34.33 20.51 -10.95
C GLY A 701 32.83 20.78 -10.91
N LEU A 702 32.05 19.84 -10.34
CA LEU A 702 30.59 19.95 -10.26
C LEU A 702 30.19 21.00 -9.22
N LEU A 703 29.40 21.98 -9.65
CA LEU A 703 28.72 22.93 -8.79
C LEU A 703 27.36 22.33 -8.36
N HIS A 704 27.07 22.40 -7.07
CA HIS A 704 25.80 21.98 -6.49
C HIS A 704 25.16 23.12 -5.71
N GLY A 705 23.84 23.12 -5.64
CA GLY A 705 23.05 23.97 -4.77
C GLY A 705 22.24 23.16 -3.76
N TYR A 706 21.90 23.76 -2.63
CA TYR A 706 20.99 23.20 -1.63
C TYR A 706 20.18 24.32 -0.96
N SER A 707 18.89 24.07 -0.73
CA SER A 707 17.98 25.03 -0.08
C SER A 707 17.47 24.44 1.23
N PRO A 708 18.05 24.82 2.39
CA PRO A 708 17.60 24.34 3.70
C PRO A 708 16.13 24.63 3.98
N GLU A 709 15.61 25.76 3.50
CA GLU A 709 14.24 26.22 3.79
C GLU A 709 13.16 25.58 2.91
N ASN A 710 13.50 24.67 1.99
CA ASN A 710 12.59 24.13 0.97
C ASN A 710 11.99 25.23 0.06
N GLY A 711 12.73 26.33 -0.16
CA GLY A 711 12.20 27.52 -0.81
C GLY A 711 12.13 27.46 -2.34
N VAL A 712 12.86 26.54 -2.97
CA VAL A 712 13.09 26.54 -4.42
C VAL A 712 12.00 25.79 -5.20
N ILE A 713 11.45 26.45 -6.23
CA ILE A 713 10.58 25.83 -7.23
C ILE A 713 11.41 25.39 -8.43
N TYR A 714 11.89 24.15 -8.40
CA TYR A 714 12.87 23.61 -9.36
C TYR A 714 12.41 23.58 -10.81
N SER A 715 11.10 23.51 -11.09
CA SER A 715 10.55 23.60 -12.45
C SER A 715 10.85 24.93 -13.16
N SER A 716 11.15 25.98 -12.39
CA SER A 716 11.59 27.30 -12.85
C SER A 716 13.12 27.48 -12.91
N LEU A 717 13.90 26.51 -12.42
CA LEU A 717 15.35 26.63 -12.27
C LEU A 717 16.06 26.84 -13.61
N ARG A 718 16.95 27.84 -13.64
CA ARG A 718 17.81 28.16 -14.77
C ARG A 718 19.26 28.34 -14.33
N VAL A 719 20.18 27.92 -15.18
CA VAL A 719 21.63 28.14 -15.03
C VAL A 719 22.14 28.82 -16.29
N ASN A 720 22.72 30.01 -16.13
CA ASN A 720 23.12 30.91 -17.22
C ASN A 720 21.98 31.11 -18.24
N GLY A 721 20.76 31.29 -17.75
CA GLY A 721 19.54 31.46 -18.57
C GLY A 721 18.96 30.17 -19.15
N ARG A 722 19.69 29.04 -19.12
CA ARG A 722 19.22 27.75 -19.65
C ARG A 722 18.42 27.00 -18.61
N LYS A 723 17.25 26.47 -18.99
CA LYS A 723 16.38 25.68 -18.10
C LYS A 723 17.07 24.39 -17.66
N VAL A 724 17.01 24.08 -16.36
CA VAL A 724 17.47 22.81 -15.79
C VAL A 724 16.26 22.04 -15.33
N LYS A 725 15.92 20.95 -16.04
CA LYS A 725 14.77 20.10 -15.70
C LYS A 725 15.21 19.05 -14.67
N PRO A 726 14.62 19.01 -13.46
CA PRO A 726 14.89 17.94 -12.52
C PRO A 726 14.30 16.61 -13.02
N MET A 727 14.84 15.48 -12.58
CA MET A 727 14.39 14.13 -12.98
C MET A 727 12.96 13.85 -12.50
N ILE A 728 12.63 14.35 -11.31
CA ILE A 728 11.32 14.24 -10.66
C ILE A 728 10.90 15.65 -10.30
N ASN A 729 9.59 15.95 -10.36
CA ASN A 729 9.08 17.19 -9.80
C ASN A 729 9.28 17.17 -8.28
N ALA A 730 10.17 18.03 -7.82
CA ALA A 730 10.56 18.22 -6.42
C ALA A 730 10.35 19.68 -5.98
N ASP A 731 9.46 20.41 -6.65
CA ASP A 731 9.14 21.82 -6.35
C ASP A 731 8.75 21.98 -4.87
N GLY A 732 9.47 22.85 -4.14
CA GLY A 732 9.20 23.11 -2.72
C GLY A 732 9.67 22.00 -1.77
N PHE A 733 10.63 21.16 -2.17
CA PHE A 733 11.25 20.15 -1.32
C PHE A 733 12.77 20.34 -1.20
N ARG A 734 13.35 19.93 -0.07
CA ARG A 734 14.81 19.85 0.15
C ARG A 734 15.43 18.71 -0.67
N TYR A 735 16.41 19.04 -1.50
CA TYR A 735 17.42 18.10 -1.98
C TYR A 735 18.62 18.88 -2.59
N VAL A 736 19.75 18.19 -2.76
CA VAL A 736 20.94 18.76 -3.41
C VAL A 736 20.77 18.71 -4.93
N PHE A 737 20.81 19.86 -5.60
CA PHE A 737 20.61 19.95 -7.06
C PHE A 737 21.92 20.26 -7.77
N SER A 738 22.14 19.61 -8.92
CA SER A 738 23.33 19.84 -9.74
C SER A 738 23.16 21.09 -10.61
N LEU A 739 24.19 21.92 -10.64
CA LEU A 739 24.29 23.12 -11.47
C LEU A 739 25.30 22.96 -12.62
N GLY A 740 25.79 21.74 -12.83
CA GLY A 740 26.72 21.38 -13.92
C GLY A 740 28.20 21.49 -13.56
N GLN A 741 29.05 21.17 -14.53
CA GLN A 741 30.51 21.26 -14.43
C GLN A 741 30.98 22.68 -14.75
N HIS A 742 31.85 23.24 -13.90
CA HIS A 742 32.39 24.60 -14.08
C HIS A 742 33.89 24.66 -13.76
N ARG A 743 34.56 25.72 -14.23
CA ARG A 743 35.99 25.96 -13.98
C ARG A 743 36.16 26.94 -12.83
N LYS A 744 37.21 26.77 -12.02
CA LYS A 744 37.59 27.78 -11.02
C LYS A 744 37.68 29.17 -11.66
N GLY A 745 37.05 30.16 -11.04
CA GLY A 745 36.99 31.52 -11.52
C GLY A 745 35.87 31.80 -12.53
N SER A 746 35.07 30.83 -12.97
CA SER A 746 33.91 31.15 -13.81
C SER A 746 32.80 31.81 -13.00
N THR A 747 32.09 32.74 -13.63
CA THR A 747 30.87 33.35 -13.07
C THR A 747 29.65 32.58 -13.57
N VAL A 748 28.75 32.19 -12.67
CA VAL A 748 27.54 31.41 -12.98
C VAL A 748 26.32 32.13 -12.43
N LYS A 749 25.31 32.37 -13.27
CA LYS A 749 24.01 32.93 -12.85
C LYS A 749 23.02 31.80 -12.63
N VAL A 750 22.48 31.69 -11.43
CA VAL A 750 21.46 30.69 -11.06
C VAL A 750 20.18 31.44 -10.75
N SER A 751 19.07 31.08 -11.39
CA SER A 751 17.80 31.75 -11.13
C SER A 751 16.64 30.78 -10.99
N TYR A 752 15.70 31.10 -10.11
CA TYR A 752 14.57 30.25 -9.75
C TYR A 752 13.47 31.06 -9.05
N VAL A 753 12.27 30.52 -9.01
CA VAL A 753 11.14 31.05 -8.25
C VAL A 753 11.15 30.49 -6.82
N THR A 754 10.77 31.34 -5.88
CA THR A 754 10.58 31.03 -4.46
C THR A 754 9.24 31.52 -3.96
N ARG A 755 8.78 30.98 -2.82
CA ARG A 755 7.51 31.36 -2.19
C ARG A 755 7.62 32.55 -1.23
N LYS A 756 8.83 32.88 -0.80
CA LYS A 756 9.11 34.02 0.09
C LYS A 756 10.31 34.80 -0.46
N PRO A 757 10.34 36.13 -0.27
CA PRO A 757 11.42 36.97 -0.81
C PRO A 757 12.79 36.66 -0.20
N ASP A 758 12.83 36.13 1.02
CA ASP A 758 14.05 35.79 1.77
C ASP A 758 14.53 34.34 1.56
N ALA A 759 13.69 33.44 1.03
CA ALA A 759 13.95 32.00 1.01
C ALA A 759 15.19 31.54 0.22
N GLY A 760 15.77 32.40 -0.62
CA GLY A 760 17.00 32.06 -1.36
C GLY A 760 18.30 32.53 -0.72
N TYR A 761 18.24 33.43 0.28
CA TYR A 761 19.45 34.00 0.89
C TYR A 761 20.21 32.97 1.71
N HIS A 762 19.51 31.96 2.22
CA HIS A 762 20.10 30.84 2.98
C HIS A 762 20.50 29.64 2.10
N ASN A 763 20.39 29.77 0.76
CA ASN A 763 20.78 28.70 -0.15
C ASN A 763 22.31 28.54 -0.18
N GLN A 764 22.75 27.29 -0.11
CA GLN A 764 24.15 26.92 -0.11
C GLN A 764 24.58 26.56 -1.54
N PHE A 765 25.78 27.00 -1.95
CA PHE A 765 26.36 26.65 -3.24
C PHE A 765 27.81 26.18 -3.05
N VAL A 766 28.13 24.98 -3.53
CA VAL A 766 29.46 24.37 -3.36
C VAL A 766 29.97 23.75 -4.65
N SER A 767 31.26 23.96 -4.94
CA SER A 767 31.98 23.34 -6.04
C SER A 767 32.82 22.18 -5.53
N LEU A 768 32.61 20.98 -6.05
CA LEU A 768 33.47 19.84 -5.75
C LEU A 768 34.81 20.01 -6.47
N ASN A 769 35.90 20.13 -5.72
CA ASN A 769 37.25 20.14 -6.29
C ASN A 769 37.57 18.78 -6.90
N GLN A 770 37.40 18.65 -8.21
CA GLN A 770 37.46 17.36 -8.89
C GLN A 770 38.82 16.69 -8.71
N LYS A 771 39.93 17.44 -8.80
CA LYS A 771 41.29 16.89 -8.68
C LYS A 771 41.56 16.38 -7.25
N ALA A 772 41.18 17.17 -6.24
CA ALA A 772 41.32 16.76 -4.83
C ALA A 772 40.46 15.53 -4.53
N TYR A 773 39.21 15.53 -5.01
CA TYR A 773 38.28 14.42 -4.80
C TYR A 773 38.75 13.11 -5.43
N HIS A 774 39.25 13.14 -6.67
CA HIS A 774 39.77 11.94 -7.34
C HIS A 774 41.00 11.35 -6.64
N ARG A 775 41.88 12.19 -6.06
CA ARG A 775 43.00 11.70 -5.24
C ARG A 775 42.49 11.00 -3.99
N PHE A 776 41.51 11.61 -3.32
CA PHE A 776 40.89 11.05 -2.13
C PHE A 776 40.23 9.69 -2.41
N THR A 777 39.39 9.56 -3.45
CA THR A 777 38.72 8.30 -3.77
C THR A 777 39.69 7.21 -4.21
N LYS A 778 40.75 7.55 -4.97
CA LYS A 778 41.82 6.61 -5.32
C LYS A 778 42.55 6.07 -4.09
N HIS A 779 42.81 6.92 -3.09
CA HIS A 779 43.40 6.48 -1.82
C HIS A 779 42.44 5.57 -1.05
N LEU A 780 41.16 5.94 -0.97
CA LEU A 780 40.12 5.15 -0.30
C LEU A 780 39.96 3.76 -0.92
N ALA A 781 39.98 3.66 -2.25
CA ALA A 781 39.86 2.40 -2.99
C ALA A 781 40.99 1.39 -2.70
N LYS A 782 42.18 1.85 -2.25
CA LYS A 782 43.26 0.96 -1.80
C LYS A 782 42.90 0.20 -0.52
N HIS A 783 42.05 0.79 0.32
CA HIS A 783 41.57 0.25 1.59
C HIS A 783 40.18 -0.39 1.48
N ARG A 784 39.76 -0.76 0.27
CA ARG A 784 38.45 -1.37 0.05
C ARG A 784 38.34 -2.77 0.64
N LEU A 785 37.13 -3.13 1.05
CA LEU A 785 36.74 -4.50 1.34
C LEU A 785 36.76 -5.31 0.03
N LYS A 786 37.71 -6.24 -0.08
CA LYS A 786 37.78 -7.19 -1.19
C LYS A 786 36.86 -8.36 -0.88
N LEU A 787 35.72 -8.41 -1.57
CA LEU A 787 34.71 -9.45 -1.35
C LEU A 787 35.20 -10.81 -1.81
N SER A 788 34.83 -11.84 -1.05
CA SER A 788 34.95 -13.24 -1.46
C SER A 788 33.98 -13.57 -2.60
N ALA A 789 34.30 -14.58 -3.41
CA ALA A 789 33.43 -15.01 -4.51
C ALA A 789 32.03 -15.50 -4.07
N LYS A 790 31.89 -15.96 -2.81
CA LYS A 790 30.63 -16.45 -2.23
C LYS A 790 29.79 -15.33 -1.58
N SER A 791 30.27 -14.08 -1.58
CA SER A 791 29.57 -12.98 -0.94
C SER A 791 28.27 -12.63 -1.68
N GLY A 792 27.19 -12.53 -0.94
CA GLY A 792 25.85 -12.18 -1.42
C GLY A 792 25.22 -11.06 -0.59
N VAL A 793 23.90 -10.92 -0.67
CA VAL A 793 23.16 -9.81 -0.06
C VAL A 793 22.86 -10.00 1.43
N SER A 794 22.80 -11.23 1.92
CA SER A 794 22.51 -11.59 3.32
C SER A 794 23.72 -12.18 4.05
N TRP A 795 24.78 -12.50 3.31
CA TRP A 795 26.04 -13.01 3.82
C TRP A 795 27.19 -12.36 3.03
N ILE A 796 27.92 -11.46 3.67
CA ILE A 796 29.02 -10.71 3.04
C ILE A 796 30.30 -11.12 3.72
N SER A 797 31.26 -11.64 2.96
CA SER A 797 32.58 -11.98 3.47
C SER A 797 33.68 -11.35 2.62
N GLY A 798 34.79 -10.98 3.24
CA GLY A 798 35.90 -10.39 2.49
C GLY A 798 37.07 -10.01 3.36
N THR A 799 38.13 -9.54 2.70
CA THR A 799 39.34 -9.07 3.37
C THR A 799 39.49 -7.57 3.24
N VAL A 800 39.87 -6.89 4.32
CA VAL A 800 40.20 -5.46 4.32
C VAL A 800 41.48 -5.24 5.12
N THR A 801 42.32 -4.31 4.66
CA THR A 801 43.55 -3.92 5.37
C THR A 801 43.29 -2.69 6.21
N GLY A 802 43.36 -2.85 7.53
CA GLY A 802 43.27 -1.76 8.51
C GLY A 802 44.63 -1.18 8.88
N THR A 803 44.62 0.04 9.43
CA THR A 803 45.80 0.69 10.01
C THR A 803 45.44 1.28 11.37
N ALA A 804 46.42 1.80 12.13
CA ALA A 804 46.15 2.49 13.39
C ALA A 804 45.18 3.67 13.20
N GLN A 805 45.31 4.41 12.09
CA GLN A 805 44.46 5.54 11.74
C GLN A 805 43.16 5.13 11.02
N ARG A 806 43.06 3.91 10.49
CA ARG A 806 41.91 3.37 9.76
C ARG A 806 41.49 2.02 10.35
N ASN A 807 40.96 2.07 11.57
CA ASN A 807 40.60 0.92 12.40
C ASN A 807 39.08 0.64 12.43
N LEU A 808 38.30 1.26 11.53
CA LEU A 808 36.88 0.99 11.36
C LEU A 808 36.60 0.64 9.89
N LEU A 809 35.96 -0.50 9.60
CA LEU A 809 35.43 -0.81 8.28
C LEU A 809 34.04 -0.17 8.14
N TYR A 810 33.91 0.80 7.24
CA TYR A 810 32.61 1.29 6.77
C TYR A 810 32.05 0.31 5.72
N VAL A 811 30.76 0.00 5.81
CA VAL A 811 30.03 -0.78 4.79
C VAL A 811 28.75 -0.03 4.41
N ALA A 812 28.50 0.13 3.12
CA ALA A 812 27.36 0.87 2.53
C ALA A 812 26.02 0.11 2.68
N ILE A 813 25.75 -0.38 3.88
CA ILE A 813 24.54 -1.12 4.28
C ILE A 813 24.05 -0.50 5.59
N PRO A 814 22.75 -0.16 5.71
CA PRO A 814 22.20 0.44 6.92
C PRO A 814 22.41 -0.44 8.15
N LYS A 815 22.80 0.16 9.28
CA LYS A 815 22.90 -0.54 10.57
C LYS A 815 21.50 -0.80 11.14
N THR A 816 20.83 -1.83 10.64
CA THR A 816 19.48 -2.23 11.06
C THR A 816 19.53 -3.52 11.90
N PRO A 817 18.52 -3.78 12.74
CA PRO A 817 18.44 -5.04 13.48
C PRO A 817 18.49 -6.26 12.56
N GLY A 818 19.21 -7.29 12.99
CA GLY A 818 19.36 -8.56 12.26
C GLY A 818 20.76 -8.81 11.71
N TRP A 819 21.61 -7.79 11.61
CA TRP A 819 23.01 -7.94 11.22
C TRP A 819 23.91 -8.35 12.40
N SER A 820 24.85 -9.24 12.11
CA SER A 820 25.92 -9.68 13.03
C SER A 820 27.25 -9.71 12.28
N ALA A 821 28.36 -9.45 12.98
CA ALA A 821 29.70 -9.37 12.40
C ALA A 821 30.71 -10.26 13.13
N THR A 822 31.64 -10.84 12.37
CA THR A 822 32.86 -11.47 12.90
C THR A 822 34.08 -10.90 12.20
N VAL A 823 35.16 -10.68 12.95
CA VAL A 823 36.47 -10.28 12.43
C VAL A 823 37.50 -11.33 12.85
N ASN A 824 38.17 -11.93 11.87
CA ASN A 824 39.13 -13.02 12.06
C ASN A 824 38.53 -14.18 12.89
N GLY A 825 37.28 -14.55 12.59
CA GLY A 825 36.55 -15.63 13.25
C GLY A 825 35.94 -15.28 14.62
N LYS A 826 36.26 -14.11 15.20
CA LYS A 826 35.74 -13.68 16.50
C LYS A 826 34.54 -12.74 16.32
N PRO A 827 33.43 -12.91 17.08
CA PRO A 827 32.32 -11.96 17.07
C PRO A 827 32.76 -10.55 17.45
N VAL A 828 32.24 -9.54 16.75
CA VAL A 828 32.50 -8.12 17.04
C VAL A 828 31.18 -7.34 17.00
N ALA A 829 31.01 -6.41 17.93
CA ALA A 829 29.85 -5.52 17.95
C ALA A 829 29.88 -4.55 16.76
N ILE A 830 28.77 -4.48 16.03
CA ILE A 830 28.61 -3.51 14.93
C ILE A 830 28.38 -2.12 15.53
N LYS A 831 29.24 -1.17 15.15
CA LYS A 831 29.09 0.26 15.43
C LYS A 831 28.25 0.93 14.35
N SER A 832 27.70 2.10 14.69
CA SER A 832 27.18 3.01 13.66
C SER A 832 28.38 3.64 12.96
N ALA A 833 28.31 3.78 11.65
CA ALA A 833 29.16 4.71 10.92
C ALA A 833 28.27 5.89 10.54
N MET A 834 28.50 7.02 11.21
CA MET A 834 27.68 8.22 11.25
C MET A 834 26.33 8.01 11.94
N HIS A 835 25.68 9.12 12.28
CA HIS A 835 24.33 9.19 12.84
C HIS A 835 23.52 10.24 12.07
N ALA A 836 22.28 9.94 11.72
CA ALA A 836 21.38 10.85 11.02
C ALA A 836 20.38 11.48 12.00
N GLN A 837 19.70 12.55 11.62
CA GLN A 837 18.70 13.22 12.45
C GLN A 837 17.47 13.59 11.62
N SER A 838 16.30 13.38 12.19
CA SER A 838 15.07 14.02 11.69
C SER A 838 14.61 15.02 12.72
N VAL A 839 14.22 16.23 12.28
CA VAL A 839 13.60 17.25 13.16
C VAL A 839 12.11 17.44 12.91
N ILE A 840 11.55 16.77 11.89
CA ILE A 840 10.14 16.87 11.52
C ILE A 840 9.55 15.45 11.34
N PRO A 841 8.44 15.11 12.03
CA PRO A 841 7.68 15.96 12.94
C PRO A 841 8.26 16.02 14.37
N VAL A 842 9.22 15.17 14.71
CA VAL A 842 9.86 15.12 16.03
C VAL A 842 11.38 14.97 15.87
N VAL A 843 12.14 15.57 16.79
CA VAL A 843 13.59 15.44 16.85
C VAL A 843 13.97 14.01 17.25
N LYS A 844 14.63 13.29 16.35
CA LYS A 844 15.06 11.91 16.59
C LYS A 844 16.33 11.58 15.83
N ASN A 845 17.29 10.99 16.54
CA ASN A 845 18.54 10.50 15.96
C ASN A 845 18.38 9.04 15.51
N TYR A 846 19.04 8.72 14.39
CA TYR A 846 19.04 7.40 13.78
C TYR A 846 20.48 6.94 13.54
N PRO A 847 20.79 5.64 13.71
CA PRO A 847 22.10 5.13 13.31
C PRO A 847 22.30 5.26 11.80
N GLY A 848 23.52 5.46 11.32
CA GLY A 848 23.84 5.49 9.91
C GLY A 848 24.04 4.09 9.33
N MET A 849 25.22 3.88 8.75
CA MET A 849 25.60 2.65 8.07
C MET A 849 26.36 1.70 9.01
N ILE A 850 26.62 0.47 8.56
CA ILE A 850 27.38 -0.52 9.33
C ILE A 850 28.85 -0.07 9.45
N GLY A 851 29.33 0.02 10.69
CA GLY A 851 30.75 0.15 11.04
C GLY A 851 31.24 -1.11 11.77
N VAL A 852 32.31 -1.74 11.30
CA VAL A 852 32.91 -2.92 11.94
C VAL A 852 34.32 -2.57 12.42
N PRO A 853 34.60 -2.59 13.74
CA PRO A 853 35.97 -2.42 14.24
C PRO A 853 36.93 -3.45 13.64
N ILE A 854 38.05 -3.00 13.11
CA ILE A 854 39.10 -3.84 12.50
C ILE A 854 40.47 -3.52 13.12
N LYS A 855 41.40 -4.48 13.05
CA LYS A 855 42.76 -4.32 13.59
C LYS A 855 43.72 -3.82 12.51
N PRO A 856 44.90 -3.28 12.87
CA PRO A 856 45.97 -3.08 11.91
C PRO A 856 46.33 -4.40 11.19
N GLY A 857 46.61 -4.32 9.89
CA GLY A 857 46.90 -5.48 9.04
C GLY A 857 45.67 -6.04 8.32
N THR A 858 45.79 -7.25 7.79
CA THR A 858 44.71 -7.90 7.02
C THR A 858 43.67 -8.49 7.95
N ASN A 859 42.42 -8.10 7.78
CA ASN A 859 41.28 -8.60 8.53
C ASN A 859 40.34 -9.35 7.59
N HIS A 860 39.93 -10.55 7.98
CA HIS A 860 38.81 -11.26 7.37
C HIS A 860 37.52 -10.89 8.08
N VAL A 861 36.60 -10.23 7.39
CA VAL A 861 35.32 -9.78 7.95
C VAL A 861 34.18 -10.57 7.33
N THR A 862 33.25 -11.01 8.17
CA THR A 862 32.00 -11.65 7.74
C THR A 862 30.82 -10.95 8.40
N LEU A 863 29.81 -10.58 7.61
CA LEU A 863 28.53 -10.01 8.02
C LEU A 863 27.41 -10.97 7.64
N VAL A 864 26.50 -11.24 8.57
CA VAL A 864 25.36 -12.16 8.37
C VAL A 864 24.07 -11.50 8.83
N TYR A 865 23.06 -11.51 7.97
CA TYR A 865 21.71 -11.05 8.28
C TYR A 865 20.79 -12.22 8.66
N LYS A 866 20.05 -12.05 9.75
CA LYS A 866 18.94 -12.91 10.15
C LYS A 866 17.74 -12.03 10.48
N THR A 867 16.57 -12.36 9.92
CA THR A 867 15.34 -11.61 10.15
C THR A 867 14.98 -11.57 11.64
N PRO A 868 14.90 -10.38 12.28
CA PRO A 868 14.55 -10.25 13.68
C PRO A 868 13.20 -10.91 14.00
N GLY A 869 13.15 -11.64 15.12
CA GLY A 869 11.92 -12.27 15.61
C GLY A 869 11.45 -13.50 14.83
N LEU A 870 12.05 -13.86 13.69
CA LEU A 870 11.55 -14.95 12.84
C LEU A 870 11.56 -16.31 13.55
N LYS A 871 12.65 -16.62 14.27
CA LYS A 871 12.75 -17.87 15.05
C LYS A 871 11.68 -17.93 16.16
N LEU A 872 11.52 -16.84 16.91
CA LEU A 872 10.52 -16.74 17.98
C LEU A 872 9.10 -16.91 17.41
N GLY A 873 8.81 -16.19 16.33
CA GLY A 873 7.53 -16.29 15.62
C GLY A 873 7.26 -17.71 15.12
N ALA A 874 8.26 -18.39 14.55
CA ALA A 874 8.14 -19.76 14.08
C ALA A 874 7.82 -20.75 15.22
N VAL A 875 8.49 -20.62 16.37
CA VAL A 875 8.22 -21.47 17.55
C VAL A 875 6.80 -21.24 18.07
N ILE A 876 6.37 -19.99 18.24
CA ILE A 876 5.02 -19.67 18.74
C ILE A 876 3.95 -20.15 17.76
N SER A 877 4.17 -19.95 16.45
CA SER A 877 3.29 -20.46 15.40
C SER A 877 3.14 -21.98 15.45
N LEU A 878 4.25 -22.71 15.58
CA LEU A 878 4.24 -24.16 15.63
C LEU A 878 3.50 -24.67 16.87
N VAL A 879 3.79 -24.12 18.05
CA VAL A 879 3.10 -24.49 19.29
C VAL A 879 1.59 -24.21 19.18
N SER A 880 1.21 -23.03 18.67
CA SER A 880 -0.19 -22.67 18.49
C SER A 880 -0.91 -23.58 17.49
N LEU A 881 -0.23 -23.99 16.42
CA LEU A 881 -0.76 -24.93 15.44
C LEU A 881 -0.98 -26.32 16.03
N LEU A 882 -0.03 -26.83 16.82
CA LEU A 882 -0.16 -28.11 17.51
C LEU A 882 -1.28 -28.09 18.55
N LEU A 883 -1.38 -27.01 19.35
CA LEU A 883 -2.46 -26.82 20.31
C LEU A 883 -3.83 -26.73 19.62
N PHE A 884 -3.91 -26.00 18.50
CA PHE A 884 -5.11 -25.95 17.68
C PHE A 884 -5.51 -27.35 17.18
N GLY A 885 -4.56 -28.12 16.63
CA GLY A 885 -4.80 -29.48 16.15
C GLY A 885 -5.33 -30.40 17.25
N ALA A 886 -4.71 -30.36 18.43
CA ALA A 886 -5.14 -31.15 19.59
C ALA A 886 -6.55 -30.77 20.07
N LEU A 887 -6.82 -29.47 20.27
CA LEU A 887 -8.13 -28.99 20.73
C LEU A 887 -9.23 -29.24 19.70
N TRP A 888 -8.93 -29.06 18.42
CA TRP A 888 -9.85 -29.35 17.33
C TRP A 888 -10.19 -30.85 17.27
N PHE A 889 -9.18 -31.72 17.39
CA PHE A 889 -9.39 -33.17 17.40
C PHE A 889 -10.28 -33.61 18.59
N LEU A 890 -10.00 -33.10 19.80
CA LEU A 890 -10.75 -33.42 21.01
C LEU A 890 -12.21 -32.89 20.96
N ALA A 891 -12.42 -31.68 20.45
CA ALA A 891 -13.73 -31.02 20.49
C ALA A 891 -14.64 -31.38 19.30
N GLU A 892 -14.07 -31.49 18.10
CA GLU A 892 -14.81 -31.65 16.83
C GLU A 892 -14.46 -32.96 16.11
N GLY A 893 -13.17 -33.32 16.05
CA GLY A 893 -12.67 -34.45 15.25
C GLY A 893 -13.21 -35.83 15.66
N GLN A 894 -13.55 -36.03 16.93
CA GLN A 894 -14.09 -37.31 17.42
C GLN A 894 -15.61 -37.49 17.22
N ARG A 895 -16.35 -36.43 16.83
CA ARG A 895 -17.82 -36.49 16.74
C ARG A 895 -18.35 -37.48 15.67
N PRO A 896 -17.76 -37.61 14.47
CA PRO A 896 -18.19 -38.60 13.48
C PRO A 896 -18.03 -40.05 13.98
N LEU A 897 -16.94 -40.33 14.71
CA LEU A 897 -16.65 -41.65 15.29
C LEU A 897 -17.65 -41.99 16.42
N LYS A 898 -17.97 -41.00 17.28
CA LYS A 898 -18.99 -41.17 18.33
C LYS A 898 -20.39 -41.40 17.75
N ALA A 899 -20.76 -40.69 16.68
CA ALA A 899 -22.02 -40.89 15.99
C ALA A 899 -22.11 -42.28 15.32
N HIS A 900 -21.02 -42.77 14.74
CA HIS A 900 -20.97 -44.11 14.13
C HIS A 900 -21.01 -45.24 15.19
N HIS A 901 -20.37 -45.05 16.35
CA HIS A 901 -20.45 -46.00 17.47
C HIS A 901 -21.83 -46.00 18.14
N ALA A 902 -22.50 -44.84 18.25
CA ALA A 902 -23.87 -44.76 18.74
C ALA A 902 -24.86 -45.44 17.78
N ALA A 903 -24.68 -45.28 16.47
CA ALA A 903 -25.49 -45.93 15.45
C ALA A 903 -25.23 -47.45 15.28
N LYS A 904 -24.17 -48.00 15.90
CA LYS A 904 -23.91 -49.45 15.98
C LYS A 904 -24.42 -50.07 17.29
N ARG A 905 -24.79 -49.25 18.28
CA ARG A 905 -25.32 -49.68 19.59
C ARG A 905 -26.85 -49.60 19.67
N HIS A 906 -27.49 -49.01 18.66
CA HIS A 906 -28.92 -49.08 18.36
C HIS A 906 -29.08 -49.89 17.08
#